data_AF-A0A178ELP8-F1
#
_entry.id   AF-A0A178ELP8-F1
#
_cell.length_a   1.000
_cell.length_b   1.000
_cell.length_c   1.000
_cell.angle_alpha   90.00
_cell.angle_beta   90.00
_cell.angle_gamma   90.00
#
_symmetry.space_group_name_H-M   'P 1'
#
loop_
_entity.id
_entity.type
_entity.pdbx_description
1 polymer ?
#
loop_
_entity_poly.entity_id
_entity_poly.type
_entity_poly.pdbx_seq_one_letter_code
_entity_poly.pdbx_strand_id
1 'polypeptide(L)'
;MREGWTVVQPGVQIWQPQAEEEMGRLSLNEDYVPRSESSSPTCGAESIEIEPKIEQTKELADFEDVCSTTSSSTAVGTPQSSSSSSSLAQIVDQLQTLIKQSGNPYDHEGTATINDGDSDNESTRTDFLVDRESPSVRGLHRTRPRIQEARRDRDRTSQRRQNEPVIRRLDFSTSRVTKKKPQKASALEYSPRRRWSAVEHQFLCVLNRWYGHNAQDFASIFNEAFGLDLPMSKIRGYYQYLRYFGKEALPVYGDVFSTPFKDPHGRYAQIRQVIELTAENLGIELEKLSKEELSPSGKAKTSKSPKIKKAYKSLVTRAGQDNEDDRGNAKESSAHVQALVPTRLGGFALTVNASVDDSEHWSDVEDESRPTAQSDTTVSNSSPAGVNSTFTVVNNTPSLQSDPPQLAFRVWDENSRAKFDPKSGFTSEAHALWNGPLLPPFSFEEEGLRATMLMLNQHLSMESETPSYFISVSTSLLASLSKASGMTNPFIAIIDMRHPHLKEEPNKILHVEPCLRWLKSNGQAQWARYKGSAEWVIWGRLDAPTVLHTFSLEKLISICYANPVCNSIMGLETFQAGRQVRDIATLLRRKKTELCPMTARALGMIGRVFGLHEGQISLQHIACFVSKLIDGFYINSPSMSLHERSNIASSFAIALNSHQHLIQAIMGAFLDGVEEGQKSIAYYSRGRRGIPQT
;
A
#
# COMPACT_ATOMS: atom_id res chain seq x y z
N MET A 1 14.08 -43.10 25.07
CA MET A 1 15.00 -42.76 23.95
C MET A 1 14.13 -42.26 22.79
N ARG A 2 14.62 -41.37 21.92
CA ARG A 2 13.86 -40.94 20.73
C ARG A 2 14.25 -41.82 19.55
N GLU A 3 13.28 -42.32 18.81
CA GLU A 3 13.49 -43.16 17.63
C GLU A 3 14.19 -42.36 16.51
N GLY A 4 14.94 -43.05 15.63
CA GLY A 4 15.62 -42.46 14.47
C GLY A 4 17.01 -41.82 14.69
N TRP A 5 17.59 -41.92 15.89
CA TRP A 5 18.92 -41.36 16.19
C TRP A 5 19.95 -42.44 16.53
N THR A 6 21.01 -42.54 15.73
CA THR A 6 22.16 -43.43 15.97
C THR A 6 23.35 -42.63 16.51
N VAL A 7 23.95 -43.11 17.60
CA VAL A 7 25.20 -42.58 18.15
C VAL A 7 26.35 -43.18 17.36
N VAL A 8 27.09 -42.37 16.63
CA VAL A 8 28.21 -42.85 15.78
C VAL A 8 29.54 -42.75 16.52
N GLN A 9 29.69 -41.77 17.41
CA GLN A 9 30.79 -41.63 18.37
C GLN A 9 30.27 -40.94 19.65
N PRO A 10 30.98 -41.02 20.79
CA PRO A 10 30.60 -40.30 22.01
C PRO A 10 30.42 -38.80 21.74
N GLY A 11 29.21 -38.28 21.95
CA GLY A 11 28.83 -36.89 21.68
C GLY A 11 28.37 -36.57 20.25
N VAL A 12 28.39 -37.53 19.32
CA VAL A 12 27.94 -37.36 17.93
C VAL A 12 26.76 -38.29 17.63
N GLN A 13 25.57 -37.70 17.50
CA GLN A 13 24.36 -38.37 17.04
C GLN A 13 24.07 -37.95 15.60
N ILE A 14 23.82 -38.94 14.73
CA ILE A 14 23.40 -38.71 13.35
C ILE A 14 21.95 -39.20 13.23
N TRP A 15 21.12 -38.40 12.58
CA TRP A 15 19.75 -38.78 12.23
C TRP A 15 19.79 -39.55 10.92
N GLN A 16 19.30 -40.79 10.94
CA GLN A 16 19.15 -41.63 9.74
C GLN A 16 17.66 -41.89 9.52
N PRO A 17 17.04 -41.34 8.46
CA PRO A 17 15.68 -41.71 8.10
C PRO A 17 15.68 -43.17 7.67
N GLN A 18 14.84 -44.00 8.30
CA GLN A 18 14.51 -45.31 7.75
C GLN A 18 13.68 -45.10 6.49
N ALA A 19 14.06 -45.75 5.40
CA ALA A 19 13.22 -45.85 4.22
C ALA A 19 12.07 -46.82 4.52
N GLU A 20 10.83 -46.36 4.39
CA GLU A 20 9.64 -47.20 4.53
C GLU A 20 9.46 -48.07 3.28
N GLU A 21 10.00 -49.29 3.33
CA GLU A 21 9.59 -50.39 2.45
C GLU A 21 8.37 -51.11 3.07
N GLU A 22 7.15 -50.63 2.77
CA GLU A 22 5.93 -51.42 2.98
C GLU A 22 5.18 -51.61 1.66
N MET A 23 5.49 -52.73 0.98
CA MET A 23 4.68 -53.25 -0.11
C MET A 23 3.88 -54.48 0.36
N GLY A 24 2.57 -54.31 0.48
CA GLY A 24 1.58 -55.37 0.30
C GLY A 24 1.42 -56.42 1.40
N ARG A 25 0.31 -56.31 2.15
CA ARG A 25 -0.63 -57.42 2.45
C ARG A 25 -1.85 -56.90 3.22
N LEU A 26 -2.98 -56.78 2.55
CA LEU A 26 -4.29 -56.86 3.20
C LEU A 26 -5.10 -57.96 2.52
N SER A 27 -5.38 -59.00 3.30
CA SER A 27 -6.17 -60.16 2.91
C SER A 27 -7.66 -59.80 2.86
N LEU A 28 -8.33 -60.26 1.81
CA LEU A 28 -9.78 -60.42 1.81
C LEU A 28 -10.18 -61.35 2.96
N ASN A 29 -11.16 -60.93 3.75
CA ASN A 29 -12.03 -61.85 4.49
C ASN A 29 -13.44 -61.68 3.94
N GLU A 30 -13.95 -62.76 3.36
CA GLU A 30 -15.37 -62.93 3.05
C GLU A 30 -16.17 -63.18 4.34
N ASP A 31 -17.50 -63.05 4.24
CA ASP A 31 -18.57 -63.62 5.10
C ASP A 31 -19.64 -62.60 5.57
N TYR A 32 -20.61 -62.25 4.70
CA TYR A 32 -22.05 -62.22 5.07
C TYR A 32 -23.03 -62.07 3.88
N VAL A 33 -23.83 -63.10 3.62
CA VAL A 33 -24.99 -63.23 2.67
C VAL A 33 -25.86 -64.38 3.27
N PRO A 34 -27.22 -64.49 3.13
CA PRO A 34 -28.22 -63.86 2.24
C PRO A 34 -29.34 -63.11 3.02
N ARG A 35 -30.52 -62.67 2.53
CA ARG A 35 -31.43 -62.87 1.35
C ARG A 35 -32.31 -61.58 1.27
N SER A 36 -33.12 -61.21 0.26
CA SER A 36 -33.80 -61.92 -0.83
C SER A 36 -34.33 -60.97 -1.93
N GLU A 37 -34.22 -61.40 -3.19
CA GLU A 37 -35.24 -61.34 -4.27
C GLU A 37 -36.04 -60.04 -4.58
N SER A 38 -35.85 -59.48 -5.80
CA SER A 38 -36.95 -59.36 -6.79
C SER A 38 -36.48 -59.14 -8.25
N SER A 39 -36.89 -60.07 -9.12
CA SER A 39 -37.22 -59.96 -10.57
C SER A 39 -36.50 -58.99 -11.53
N SER A 40 -35.83 -59.57 -12.52
CA SER A 40 -35.48 -59.01 -13.84
C SER A 40 -36.72 -58.77 -14.75
N PRO A 41 -36.61 -58.11 -15.94
CA PRO A 41 -36.10 -58.81 -17.14
C PRO A 41 -35.23 -58.01 -18.14
N THR A 42 -34.16 -58.67 -18.59
CA THR A 42 -33.50 -58.62 -19.92
C THR A 42 -33.49 -57.33 -20.75
N CYS A 43 -32.30 -56.78 -20.92
CA CYS A 43 -31.94 -55.87 -22.02
C CYS A 43 -31.36 -56.67 -23.19
N GLY A 44 -31.73 -56.33 -24.42
CA GLY A 44 -30.99 -56.74 -25.63
C GLY A 44 -30.19 -55.55 -26.14
N ALA A 45 -28.88 -55.71 -26.35
CA ALA A 45 -28.01 -54.69 -26.90
C ALA A 45 -27.04 -55.32 -27.90
N GLU A 46 -27.10 -54.87 -29.15
CA GLU A 46 -26.17 -55.27 -30.20
C GLU A 46 -24.82 -54.59 -29.98
N SER A 47 -23.74 -55.36 -30.07
CA SER A 47 -22.37 -54.83 -30.05
C SER A 47 -21.96 -54.45 -31.48
N ILE A 48 -21.66 -53.18 -31.71
CA ILE A 48 -21.00 -52.72 -32.95
C ILE A 48 -19.56 -52.35 -32.60
N GLU A 49 -18.63 -53.23 -32.95
CA GLU A 49 -17.20 -52.91 -32.96
C GLU A 49 -16.89 -52.00 -34.15
N ILE A 50 -16.12 -50.94 -33.92
CA ILE A 50 -15.52 -50.12 -34.97
C ILE A 50 -14.02 -49.97 -34.66
N GLU A 51 -13.19 -50.71 -35.40
CA GLU A 51 -11.75 -50.50 -35.43
C GLU A 51 -11.40 -49.18 -36.15
N PRO A 52 -10.47 -48.37 -35.64
CA PRO A 52 -9.78 -47.35 -36.42
C PRO A 52 -8.49 -47.92 -37.03
N LYS A 53 -8.50 -48.20 -38.34
CA LYS A 53 -7.26 -48.39 -39.10
C LYS A 53 -6.43 -47.11 -39.11
N ILE A 54 -5.17 -47.21 -38.67
CA ILE A 54 -4.16 -46.16 -38.85
C ILE A 54 -3.30 -46.53 -40.05
N GLU A 55 -3.49 -45.83 -41.17
CA GLU A 55 -2.56 -45.93 -42.31
C GLU A 55 -1.32 -45.05 -42.07
N GLN A 56 -0.14 -45.67 -42.18
CA GLN A 56 1.13 -44.97 -42.20
C GLN A 56 1.51 -44.64 -43.65
N THR A 57 1.70 -43.35 -43.96
CA THR A 57 2.40 -42.92 -45.17
C THR A 57 3.78 -42.35 -44.82
N LYS A 58 4.82 -43.06 -45.25
CA LYS A 58 6.17 -42.50 -45.43
C LYS A 58 6.27 -41.95 -46.85
N GLU A 59 6.91 -40.80 -47.05
CA GLU A 59 8.05 -40.68 -47.97
C GLU A 59 8.74 -39.29 -47.89
N LEU A 60 10.07 -39.33 -48.13
CA LEU A 60 10.97 -38.33 -48.74
C LEU A 60 10.69 -36.83 -48.51
N ALA A 61 11.56 -36.02 -47.88
CA ALA A 61 13.00 -35.80 -48.11
C ALA A 61 13.32 -35.24 -49.51
N ASP A 62 13.49 -33.92 -49.59
CA ASP A 62 14.54 -33.19 -50.33
C ASP A 62 14.18 -31.69 -50.42
N PHE A 63 15.07 -30.81 -49.95
CA PHE A 63 15.45 -29.53 -50.58
C PHE A 63 16.45 -28.78 -49.68
N GLU A 64 17.71 -28.69 -50.12
CA GLU A 64 18.71 -27.82 -49.51
C GLU A 64 18.82 -26.47 -50.24
N ASP A 65 19.32 -25.49 -49.48
CA ASP A 65 20.18 -24.38 -49.90
C ASP A 65 19.58 -23.11 -50.55
N VAL A 66 20.44 -22.07 -50.59
CA VAL A 66 20.29 -20.70 -51.10
C VAL A 66 19.59 -19.71 -50.15
N CYS A 67 20.37 -19.13 -49.23
CA CYS A 67 20.71 -17.70 -49.33
C CYS A 67 21.82 -17.27 -48.33
N SER A 68 23.05 -17.13 -48.81
CA SER A 68 24.11 -16.41 -48.11
C SER A 68 24.27 -15.00 -48.68
N THR A 69 23.89 -13.96 -47.93
CA THR A 69 24.13 -12.56 -48.31
C THR A 69 25.07 -11.88 -47.33
N THR A 70 26.27 -11.59 -47.84
CA THR A 70 27.33 -10.82 -47.18
C THR A 70 26.86 -9.42 -46.80
N SER A 71 27.21 -8.97 -45.59
CA SER A 71 27.28 -7.54 -45.27
C SER A 71 28.60 -7.23 -44.57
N SER A 72 29.43 -6.42 -45.23
CA SER A 72 30.68 -5.90 -44.68
C SER A 72 30.38 -4.81 -43.64
N SER A 73 31.10 -4.83 -42.52
CA SER A 73 31.11 -3.71 -41.58
C SER A 73 32.51 -3.11 -41.52
N THR A 74 32.63 -1.90 -42.06
CA THR A 74 33.87 -1.13 -42.12
C THR A 74 34.20 -0.55 -40.75
N ALA A 75 35.46 -0.63 -40.33
CA ALA A 75 35.90 -0.04 -39.06
C ALA A 75 35.75 1.50 -39.08
N VAL A 76 35.08 2.04 -38.07
CA VAL A 76 35.03 3.49 -37.78
C VAL A 76 35.69 3.71 -36.42
N GLY A 77 36.78 4.49 -36.41
CA GLY A 77 37.53 4.79 -35.20
C GLY A 77 36.76 5.74 -34.27
N THR A 78 36.76 5.42 -32.98
CA THR A 78 36.17 6.26 -31.93
C THR A 78 37.24 7.22 -31.38
N PRO A 79 37.03 8.54 -31.36
CA PRO A 79 37.90 9.45 -30.62
C PRO A 79 37.59 9.37 -29.12
N GLN A 80 38.63 9.32 -28.29
CA GLN A 80 38.50 9.39 -26.83
C GLN A 80 38.13 10.82 -26.42
N SER A 81 36.99 11.01 -25.76
CA SER A 81 36.64 12.26 -25.06
C SER A 81 36.96 12.13 -23.57
N SER A 82 37.95 12.88 -23.10
CA SER A 82 38.38 12.88 -21.70
C SER A 82 37.61 13.89 -20.85
N SER A 83 36.82 13.39 -19.91
CA SER A 83 36.57 13.97 -18.57
C SER A 83 36.47 15.50 -18.44
N SER A 84 35.25 16.04 -18.52
CA SER A 84 34.90 17.43 -18.14
C SER A 84 33.85 17.55 -17.02
N SER A 85 33.34 16.42 -16.50
CA SER A 85 32.21 16.35 -15.57
C SER A 85 32.46 16.87 -14.14
N SER A 86 33.70 17.20 -13.77
CA SER A 86 34.02 17.71 -12.42
C SER A 86 33.63 19.18 -12.21
N SER A 87 33.48 19.97 -13.28
CA SER A 87 33.23 21.42 -13.19
C SER A 87 31.80 21.74 -12.73
N LEU A 88 30.78 21.15 -13.34
CA LEU A 88 29.37 21.42 -13.01
C LEU A 88 29.02 21.06 -11.56
N ALA A 89 29.51 19.93 -11.04
CA ALA A 89 29.27 19.54 -9.65
C ALA A 89 29.84 20.57 -8.65
N GLN A 90 31.05 21.09 -8.90
CA GLN A 90 31.65 22.15 -8.09
C GLN A 90 30.86 23.46 -8.18
N ILE A 91 30.33 23.80 -9.36
CA ILE A 91 29.51 25.00 -9.57
C ILE A 91 28.14 24.88 -8.89
N VAL A 92 27.52 23.69 -8.88
CA VAL A 92 26.25 23.42 -8.18
C VAL A 92 26.45 23.46 -6.66
N ASP A 93 27.53 22.87 -6.14
CA ASP A 93 27.88 22.97 -4.71
C ASP A 93 28.23 24.43 -4.33
N GLN A 94 28.94 25.17 -5.19
CA GLN A 94 29.19 26.60 -4.99
C GLN A 94 27.88 27.41 -5.00
N LEU A 95 26.91 27.13 -5.89
CA LEU A 95 25.58 27.75 -5.83
C LEU A 95 24.86 27.42 -4.51
N GLN A 96 24.87 26.16 -4.08
CA GLN A 96 24.26 25.78 -2.81
C GLN A 96 24.93 26.45 -1.60
N THR A 97 26.23 26.74 -1.69
CA THR A 97 27.00 27.42 -0.65
C THR A 97 26.76 28.93 -0.68
N LEU A 98 26.83 29.55 -1.85
CA LEU A 98 26.62 30.98 -2.07
C LEU A 98 25.17 31.40 -1.82
N ILE A 99 24.18 30.57 -2.14
CA ILE A 99 22.77 30.89 -1.83
C ILE A 99 22.52 30.82 -0.31
N LYS A 100 23.15 29.88 0.41
CA LYS A 100 23.15 29.88 1.89
C LYS A 100 23.87 31.10 2.48
N GLN A 101 24.91 31.62 1.83
CA GLN A 101 25.65 32.80 2.25
C GLN A 101 25.00 34.14 1.82
N SER A 102 24.15 34.13 0.79
CA SER A 102 23.44 35.32 0.30
C SER A 102 22.23 35.74 1.14
N GLY A 103 22.06 35.11 2.31
CA GLY A 103 21.17 35.55 3.38
C GLY A 103 21.65 36.88 3.99
N ASN A 104 21.38 37.97 3.28
CA ASN A 104 21.60 39.37 3.64
C ASN A 104 23.07 39.83 3.79
N PRO A 105 23.63 40.57 2.80
CA PRO A 105 25.04 40.97 2.79
C PRO A 105 25.27 42.30 3.53
N TYR A 106 25.26 42.28 4.86
CA TYR A 106 25.86 43.33 5.69
C TYR A 106 26.67 42.72 6.84
N ASP A 107 27.90 43.22 6.94
CA ASP A 107 28.90 43.09 8.00
C ASP A 107 30.03 42.05 7.82
N HIS A 108 31.24 42.51 8.14
CA HIS A 108 32.54 41.90 7.92
C HIS A 108 33.31 41.79 9.24
N GLU A 109 34.27 40.85 9.30
CA GLU A 109 35.35 40.69 10.30
C GLU A 109 35.03 40.09 11.70
N GLY A 110 35.91 39.20 12.16
CA GLY A 110 35.92 38.65 13.53
C GLY A 110 36.46 37.22 13.67
N THR A 111 37.75 37.04 13.98
CA THR A 111 38.41 35.72 14.18
C THR A 111 38.71 35.40 15.65
N ALA A 112 38.33 34.20 16.14
CA ALA A 112 38.92 33.43 17.27
C ALA A 112 38.16 32.07 17.39
N THR A 113 38.73 30.85 17.33
CA THR A 113 39.75 30.13 18.13
C THR A 113 39.34 29.64 19.53
N ILE A 114 39.22 28.29 19.66
CA ILE A 114 39.69 27.43 20.77
C ILE A 114 39.00 27.58 22.14
N ASN A 115 38.37 26.50 22.68
CA ASN A 115 39.06 25.59 23.62
C ASN A 115 38.27 24.30 23.96
N ASP A 116 39.01 23.28 24.42
CA ASP A 116 38.55 21.96 24.86
C ASP A 116 38.25 21.87 26.38
N GLY A 117 37.62 20.75 26.77
CA GLY A 117 37.73 20.16 28.11
C GLY A 117 36.57 20.43 29.09
N ASP A 118 36.37 19.61 30.12
CA ASP A 118 36.86 18.25 30.41
C ASP A 118 36.08 17.68 31.61
N SER A 119 36.15 16.37 31.86
CA SER A 119 35.90 15.73 33.19
C SER A 119 34.46 15.85 33.79
N ASP A 120 33.99 15.07 34.76
CA ASP A 120 34.41 13.78 35.35
C ASP A 120 33.25 13.21 36.21
N ASN A 121 33.31 11.92 36.58
CA ASN A 121 33.01 11.28 37.90
C ASN A 121 31.81 11.75 38.78
N GLU A 122 31.12 10.95 39.61
CA GLU A 122 31.22 9.54 40.06
C GLU A 122 29.94 9.17 40.88
N SER A 123 30.00 8.07 41.65
CA SER A 123 29.15 7.72 42.82
C SER A 123 27.85 6.95 42.51
N THR A 124 27.82 5.61 42.59
CA THR A 124 27.72 4.74 43.80
C THR A 124 26.37 4.86 44.55
N ARG A 125 25.52 3.81 44.49
CA ARG A 125 25.36 2.69 45.48
C ARG A 125 24.25 3.05 46.50
N THR A 126 23.22 2.23 46.81
CA THR A 126 23.24 0.96 47.57
C THR A 126 21.94 0.12 47.39
N ASP A 127 21.97 -1.11 47.93
CA ASP A 127 21.02 -2.23 47.75
C ASP A 127 19.84 -2.36 48.76
N PHE A 128 19.00 -3.38 48.49
CA PHE A 128 18.28 -4.31 49.43
C PHE A 128 16.74 -4.26 49.63
N LEU A 129 16.11 -5.40 49.25
CA LEU A 129 15.18 -6.29 50.02
C LEU A 129 13.90 -5.69 50.67
N VAL A 130 12.66 -6.10 50.31
CA VAL A 130 11.91 -7.39 50.45
C VAL A 130 10.99 -7.44 51.70
N ASP A 131 9.75 -7.91 51.47
CA ASP A 131 8.65 -8.30 52.40
C ASP A 131 8.05 -7.30 53.42
N ARG A 132 6.72 -7.06 53.33
CA ARG A 132 5.71 -7.68 54.23
C ARG A 132 4.23 -7.33 53.95
N GLU A 133 3.35 -7.99 54.71
CA GLU A 133 1.93 -8.26 54.49
C GLU A 133 0.94 -7.11 54.80
N SER A 134 -0.30 -7.28 54.32
CA SER A 134 -1.46 -6.41 54.61
C SER A 134 -1.96 -6.50 56.05
N PRO A 135 -2.73 -5.49 56.51
CA PRO A 135 -4.01 -5.84 57.13
C PRO A 135 -5.21 -5.01 56.65
N SER A 136 -6.39 -5.62 56.78
CA SER A 136 -7.71 -5.02 56.54
C SER A 136 -8.17 -4.10 57.69
N VAL A 137 -9.26 -3.33 57.49
CA VAL A 137 -10.46 -3.31 58.37
C VAL A 137 -11.56 -2.35 57.87
N ARG A 138 -12.82 -2.77 58.11
CA ARG A 138 -14.14 -2.08 58.26
C ARG A 138 -14.10 -0.53 58.40
N GLY A 139 -15.14 0.25 58.03
CA GLY A 139 -16.54 -0.01 57.66
C GLY A 139 -17.41 1.22 58.04
N LEU A 140 -18.76 1.10 58.04
CA LEU A 140 -19.77 2.12 58.49
C LEU A 140 -19.93 3.39 57.61
N HIS A 141 -21.05 4.15 57.62
CA HIS A 141 -22.49 3.83 57.65
C HIS A 141 -23.30 5.14 57.40
N ARG A 142 -24.37 5.12 56.56
CA ARG A 142 -25.47 6.14 56.51
C ARG A 142 -25.04 7.59 56.11
N THR A 143 -25.90 8.54 55.69
CA THR A 143 -27.38 8.70 55.75
C THR A 143 -27.92 9.53 54.56
N ARG A 144 -29.19 9.34 54.15
CA ARG A 144 -30.00 10.29 53.36
C ARG A 144 -30.77 11.26 54.28
N PRO A 145 -31.09 12.50 53.84
CA PRO A 145 -32.44 12.84 53.30
C PRO A 145 -32.31 13.66 51.99
N ARG A 146 -33.25 13.76 51.03
CA ARG A 146 -34.74 13.77 50.89
C ARG A 146 -35.42 15.12 51.27
N ILE A 147 -36.06 15.74 50.26
CA ILE A 147 -37.34 16.51 50.24
C ILE A 147 -37.30 17.90 49.55
N GLN A 148 -38.11 18.02 48.47
CA GLN A 148 -38.90 19.15 47.91
C GLN A 148 -38.25 20.51 47.55
N GLU A 149 -38.30 20.91 46.27
CA GLU A 149 -39.34 21.71 45.56
C GLU A 149 -39.22 23.24 45.77
N ALA A 150 -38.92 23.98 44.69
CA ALA A 150 -39.59 25.25 44.36
C ALA A 150 -39.33 25.67 42.90
N ARG A 151 -40.34 26.32 42.31
CA ARG A 151 -40.38 26.82 40.93
C ARG A 151 -39.60 28.13 40.71
N ARG A 152 -39.40 28.43 39.41
CA ARG A 152 -39.48 29.74 38.70
C ARG A 152 -38.20 30.49 38.29
N ASP A 153 -38.25 30.79 36.99
CA ASP A 153 -37.96 32.07 36.31
C ASP A 153 -36.52 32.61 36.16
N ARG A 154 -36.15 32.63 34.87
CA ARG A 154 -35.57 33.74 34.09
C ARG A 154 -34.07 34.10 34.19
N ASP A 155 -33.59 34.29 32.96
CA ASP A 155 -32.61 35.25 32.46
C ASP A 155 -31.10 35.06 32.73
N ARG A 156 -30.41 34.86 31.60
CA ARG A 156 -29.18 35.56 31.18
C ARG A 156 -28.20 35.95 32.30
N THR A 157 -27.10 35.21 32.42
CA THR A 157 -25.79 35.83 32.12
C THR A 157 -24.69 34.82 31.83
N SER A 158 -23.71 35.29 31.06
CA SER A 158 -22.46 34.65 30.69
C SER A 158 -21.62 34.26 31.92
N GLN A 159 -21.15 33.01 32.02
CA GLN A 159 -19.98 32.69 32.85
C GLN A 159 -19.24 31.41 32.42
N ARG A 160 -18.12 31.64 31.73
CA ARG A 160 -16.80 31.01 31.93
C ARG A 160 -16.79 29.76 32.84
N ARG A 161 -16.95 28.57 32.25
CA ARG A 161 -16.65 27.31 32.95
C ARG A 161 -15.14 27.09 32.97
N GLN A 162 -14.58 27.03 34.18
CA GLN A 162 -13.23 26.53 34.41
C GLN A 162 -13.25 25.00 34.32
N ASN A 163 -12.19 24.42 33.76
CA ASN A 163 -12.00 22.96 33.75
C ASN A 163 -11.37 22.52 35.08
N GLU A 164 -12.00 21.58 35.78
CA GLU A 164 -11.35 20.84 36.86
C GLU A 164 -10.46 19.73 36.27
N PRO A 165 -9.26 19.48 36.82
CA PRO A 165 -8.34 18.47 36.29
C PRO A 165 -8.73 17.06 36.74
N VAL A 166 -8.98 16.18 35.77
CA VAL A 166 -9.18 14.75 36.02
C VAL A 166 -7.84 14.10 36.39
N ILE A 167 -7.66 13.80 37.67
CA ILE A 167 -6.52 13.02 38.17
C ILE A 167 -6.68 11.57 37.71
N ARG A 168 -5.77 11.09 36.85
CA ARG A 168 -5.53 9.66 36.64
C ARG A 168 -4.09 9.35 36.98
N ARG A 169 -3.90 8.48 37.98
CA ARG A 169 -2.58 7.95 38.34
C ARG A 169 -2.10 7.01 37.23
N LEU A 170 -0.85 7.19 36.82
CA LEU A 170 -0.04 6.16 36.19
C LEU A 170 0.55 5.26 37.29
N ASP A 171 1.10 4.11 36.87
CA ASP A 171 2.24 3.34 37.45
C ASP A 171 2.00 1.82 37.51
N PHE A 172 3.00 0.93 37.39
CA PHE A 172 4.45 1.11 37.20
C PHE A 172 5.07 -0.11 36.47
N SER A 173 6.11 0.12 35.65
CA SER A 173 7.25 -0.80 35.42
C SER A 173 6.97 -2.18 34.77
N THR A 174 7.94 -2.92 34.21
CA THR A 174 9.35 -2.64 33.84
C THR A 174 9.45 -2.73 32.28
N SER A 175 10.56 -2.69 31.54
CA SER A 175 12.03 -2.72 31.79
C SER A 175 12.73 -1.95 30.65
N ARG A 176 14.07 -1.99 30.56
CA ARG A 176 14.84 -1.64 29.35
C ARG A 176 15.87 -2.70 29.02
N VAL A 177 16.01 -3.06 27.74
CA VAL A 177 17.30 -3.45 27.15
C VAL A 177 17.41 -2.81 25.77
N THR A 178 18.35 -1.90 25.60
CA THR A 178 18.63 -1.21 24.32
C THR A 178 19.71 -1.93 23.52
N LYS A 179 19.43 -2.28 22.27
CA LYS A 179 20.45 -2.41 21.20
C LYS A 179 19.96 -1.69 19.95
N LYS A 180 20.80 -0.86 19.35
CA LYS A 180 20.48 0.00 18.18
C LYS A 180 20.93 -0.65 16.86
N LYS A 181 20.19 -0.29 15.79
CA LYS A 181 20.46 -0.50 14.34
C LYS A 181 20.09 -1.90 13.78
N PRO A 182 19.74 -2.00 12.47
CA PRO A 182 19.63 -0.94 11.45
C PRO A 182 18.19 -0.56 11.08
N GLN A 183 17.99 0.65 10.57
CA GLN A 183 16.74 1.04 9.90
C GLN A 183 16.55 0.21 8.61
N LYS A 184 15.42 -0.48 8.45
CA LYS A 184 15.06 -1.16 7.19
C LYS A 184 13.59 -0.94 6.81
N ALA A 185 13.41 -0.03 5.85
CA ALA A 185 12.36 0.08 4.84
C ALA A 185 11.07 -0.75 5.01
N SER A 186 9.99 -0.08 5.41
CA SER A 186 8.60 -0.51 5.14
C SER A 186 7.67 0.70 4.94
N ALA A 187 7.89 1.79 5.69
CA ALA A 187 7.34 3.09 5.34
C ALA A 187 7.97 3.59 4.03
N LEU A 188 7.21 3.53 2.93
CA LEU A 188 7.08 4.53 1.85
C LEU A 188 6.38 3.89 0.62
N GLU A 189 5.06 3.69 0.71
CA GLU A 189 4.21 3.31 -0.45
C GLU A 189 4.24 4.34 -1.61
N TYR A 190 4.83 5.51 -1.39
CA TYR A 190 5.13 6.52 -2.39
C TYR A 190 6.58 6.94 -2.21
N SER A 191 7.30 7.24 -3.31
CA SER A 191 8.43 8.17 -3.21
C SER A 191 7.94 9.42 -2.46
N PRO A 192 8.64 9.91 -1.42
CA PRO A 192 8.19 11.06 -0.64
C PRO A 192 7.75 12.20 -1.56
N ARG A 193 6.68 12.93 -1.21
CA ARG A 193 6.32 14.15 -1.96
C ARG A 193 7.55 15.06 -1.96
N ARG A 194 8.22 15.17 -3.11
CA ARG A 194 9.47 15.92 -3.24
C ARG A 194 9.23 17.33 -2.73
N ARG A 195 9.88 17.65 -1.60
CA ARG A 195 9.98 19.02 -1.10
C ARG A 195 10.88 19.75 -2.10
N TRP A 196 10.36 20.82 -2.68
CA TRP A 196 11.13 21.67 -3.59
C TRP A 196 11.90 22.68 -2.73
N SER A 197 13.19 22.84 -3.01
CA SER A 197 14.03 23.79 -2.27
C SER A 197 13.83 25.23 -2.77
N ALA A 198 14.15 26.21 -1.94
CA ALA A 198 14.10 27.62 -2.32
C ALA A 198 15.00 27.91 -3.56
N VAL A 199 16.15 27.25 -3.65
CA VAL A 199 17.07 27.31 -4.81
C VAL A 199 16.37 26.86 -6.09
N GLU A 200 15.63 25.76 -6.06
CA GLU A 200 14.90 25.25 -7.23
C GLU A 200 13.76 26.18 -7.65
N HIS A 201 13.08 26.81 -6.68
CA HIS A 201 12.05 27.82 -6.97
C HIS A 201 12.69 29.01 -7.70
N GLN A 202 13.83 29.48 -7.17
CA GLN A 202 14.57 30.62 -7.69
C GLN A 202 15.09 30.33 -9.11
N PHE A 203 15.70 29.16 -9.32
CA PHE A 203 16.18 28.69 -10.62
C PHE A 203 15.05 28.63 -11.65
N LEU A 204 13.90 28.01 -11.32
CA LEU A 204 12.76 27.96 -12.25
C LEU A 204 12.18 29.34 -12.55
N CYS A 205 12.12 30.25 -11.58
CA CYS A 205 11.68 31.62 -11.80
C CYS A 205 12.65 32.41 -12.69
N VAL A 206 13.97 32.26 -12.51
CA VAL A 206 14.98 32.89 -13.39
C VAL A 206 14.90 32.34 -14.80
N LEU A 207 14.88 31.01 -14.94
CA LEU A 207 14.78 30.31 -16.22
C LEU A 207 13.55 30.76 -17.04
N ASN A 208 12.39 30.86 -16.41
CA ASN A 208 11.15 31.28 -17.07
C ASN A 208 10.97 32.82 -17.20
N ARG A 209 11.90 33.64 -16.68
CA ARG A 209 11.82 35.10 -16.80
C ARG A 209 12.78 35.67 -17.84
N TRP A 210 13.98 35.09 -18.01
CA TRP A 210 15.03 35.63 -18.88
C TRP A 210 15.25 34.88 -20.21
N TYR A 211 14.66 33.70 -20.40
CA TYR A 211 14.89 32.87 -21.57
C TYR A 211 13.59 32.48 -22.28
N GLY A 212 13.67 32.24 -23.60
CA GLY A 212 12.54 31.81 -24.44
C GLY A 212 11.89 30.52 -23.94
N HIS A 213 10.56 30.47 -23.94
CA HIS A 213 9.83 29.39 -23.26
C HIS A 213 9.73 28.10 -24.08
N ASN A 214 10.79 27.27 -24.03
CA ASN A 214 10.69 25.86 -24.40
C ASN A 214 10.60 24.96 -23.15
N ALA A 215 9.44 24.34 -22.95
CA ALA A 215 9.18 23.50 -21.77
C ALA A 215 10.04 22.23 -21.72
N GLN A 216 10.41 21.67 -22.88
CA GLN A 216 11.24 20.46 -22.95
C GLN A 216 12.68 20.79 -22.55
N ASP A 217 13.25 21.85 -23.12
CA ASP A 217 14.60 22.31 -22.82
C ASP A 217 14.74 22.73 -21.36
N PHE A 218 13.75 23.47 -20.83
CA PHE A 218 13.71 23.85 -19.42
C PHE A 218 13.65 22.64 -18.48
N ALA A 219 13.00 21.55 -18.90
CA ALA A 219 12.97 20.32 -18.12
C ALA A 219 14.34 19.63 -18.12
N SER A 220 15.00 19.55 -19.28
CA SER A 220 16.36 18.99 -19.42
C SER A 220 17.38 19.77 -18.61
N ILE A 221 17.41 21.11 -18.75
CA ILE A 221 18.32 22.00 -18.02
C ILE A 221 18.11 21.90 -16.51
N PHE A 222 16.86 21.90 -16.04
CA PHE A 222 16.57 21.75 -14.62
C PHE A 222 16.97 20.38 -14.07
N ASN A 223 16.73 19.32 -14.83
CA ASN A 223 17.10 17.96 -14.43
C ASN A 223 18.62 17.80 -14.30
N GLU A 224 19.37 18.28 -15.29
CA GLU A 224 20.85 18.25 -15.28
C GLU A 224 21.42 19.10 -14.14
N ALA A 225 20.95 20.35 -13.97
CA ALA A 225 21.46 21.27 -12.94
C ALA A 225 21.25 20.81 -11.49
N PHE A 226 20.32 19.88 -11.24
CA PHE A 226 20.02 19.35 -9.90
C PHE A 226 20.24 17.84 -9.75
N GLY A 227 20.73 17.13 -10.79
CA GLY A 227 20.93 15.69 -10.77
C GLY A 227 19.63 14.88 -10.61
N LEU A 228 18.59 15.24 -11.36
CA LEU A 228 17.24 14.69 -11.24
C LEU A 228 16.73 14.11 -12.55
N ASP A 229 15.74 13.22 -12.47
CA ASP A 229 14.94 12.78 -13.61
C ASP A 229 13.45 13.05 -13.33
N LEU A 230 13.03 14.31 -13.53
CA LEU A 230 11.63 14.70 -13.43
C LEU A 230 11.00 14.85 -14.82
N PRO A 231 9.79 14.32 -15.06
CA PRO A 231 9.12 14.50 -16.34
C PRO A 231 8.76 15.98 -16.55
N MET A 232 8.88 16.46 -17.79
CA MET A 232 8.57 17.85 -18.21
C MET A 232 7.24 18.37 -17.63
N SER A 233 6.20 17.54 -17.62
CA SER A 233 4.88 17.89 -17.09
C SER A 233 4.89 18.30 -15.62
N LYS A 234 5.77 17.71 -14.81
CA LYS A 234 5.95 17.99 -13.38
C LYS A 234 6.69 19.31 -13.17
N ILE A 235 7.75 19.58 -13.93
CA ILE A 235 8.49 20.86 -13.86
C ILE A 235 7.61 22.02 -14.35
N ARG A 236 6.97 21.87 -15.51
CA ARG A 236 6.02 22.86 -16.05
C ARG A 236 4.85 23.11 -15.10
N GLY A 237 4.25 22.05 -14.56
CA GLY A 237 3.17 22.16 -13.57
C GLY A 237 3.61 22.84 -12.27
N TYR A 238 4.87 22.66 -11.87
CA TYR A 238 5.42 23.32 -10.69
C TYR A 238 5.67 24.82 -10.90
N TYR A 239 6.24 25.24 -12.05
CA TYR A 239 6.32 26.67 -12.37
C TYR A 239 4.93 27.32 -12.46
N GLN A 240 3.95 26.62 -13.04
CA GLN A 240 2.55 27.08 -13.05
C GLN A 240 1.99 27.25 -11.62
N TYR A 241 2.34 26.36 -10.68
CA TYR A 241 2.01 26.51 -9.26
C TYR A 241 2.65 27.77 -8.66
N LEU A 242 3.96 27.99 -8.86
CA LEU A 242 4.67 29.18 -8.37
C LEU A 242 3.99 30.48 -8.85
N ARG A 243 3.72 30.56 -10.16
CA ARG A 243 3.00 31.68 -10.80
C ARG A 243 1.56 31.83 -10.30
N TYR A 244 0.84 30.73 -10.09
CA TYR A 244 -0.57 30.76 -9.67
C TYR A 244 -0.74 31.34 -8.26
N PHE A 245 0.13 30.95 -7.32
CA PHE A 245 0.13 31.47 -5.95
C PHE A 245 0.77 32.87 -5.85
N GLY A 246 1.84 33.12 -6.59
CA GLY A 246 2.45 34.44 -6.75
C GLY A 246 3.16 34.99 -5.50
N LYS A 247 3.65 36.23 -5.63
CA LYS A 247 4.64 36.83 -4.70
C LYS A 247 4.26 36.87 -3.22
N GLU A 248 2.97 37.00 -2.90
CA GLU A 248 2.52 37.11 -1.49
C GLU A 248 2.55 35.77 -0.76
N ALA A 249 2.36 34.67 -1.48
CA ALA A 249 2.37 33.31 -0.92
C ALA A 249 3.73 32.62 -1.06
N LEU A 250 4.59 33.13 -1.94
CA LEU A 250 5.89 32.54 -2.29
C LEU A 250 6.92 33.68 -2.47
N PRO A 251 7.63 34.10 -1.41
CA PRO A 251 8.56 35.23 -1.44
C PRO A 251 9.60 35.14 -2.55
N VAL A 252 10.17 33.95 -2.81
CA VAL A 252 11.13 33.71 -3.88
C VAL A 252 10.60 34.13 -5.28
N TYR A 253 9.30 33.95 -5.54
CA TYR A 253 8.68 34.45 -6.77
C TYR A 253 8.62 35.98 -6.78
N GLY A 254 8.31 36.59 -5.63
CA GLY A 254 8.36 38.04 -5.45
C GLY A 254 9.74 38.62 -5.72
N ASP A 255 10.76 38.10 -5.07
CA ASP A 255 12.15 38.55 -5.15
C ASP A 255 12.74 38.49 -6.56
N VAL A 256 12.46 37.38 -7.27
CA VAL A 256 12.92 37.23 -8.66
C VAL A 256 12.24 38.26 -9.56
N PHE A 257 10.91 38.43 -9.46
CA PHE A 257 10.16 39.34 -10.35
C PHE A 257 10.16 40.82 -9.91
N SER A 258 10.57 41.16 -8.68
CA SER A 258 10.74 42.55 -8.24
C SER A 258 12.07 43.16 -8.70
N THR A 259 13.06 42.32 -9.01
CA THR A 259 14.37 42.77 -9.50
C THR A 259 14.22 43.34 -10.92
N PRO A 260 14.83 44.47 -11.29
CA PRO A 260 14.72 45.01 -12.65
C PRO A 260 15.17 44.00 -13.71
N PHE A 261 14.49 43.94 -14.86
CA PHE A 261 14.78 42.93 -15.89
C PHE A 261 16.23 42.94 -16.40
N LYS A 262 16.90 44.10 -16.41
CA LYS A 262 18.33 44.19 -16.77
C LYS A 262 19.28 43.64 -15.70
N ASP A 263 18.78 43.35 -14.49
CA ASP A 263 19.53 42.91 -13.31
C ASP A 263 20.85 43.69 -13.10
N PRO A 264 20.79 45.02 -12.92
CA PRO A 264 21.97 45.90 -12.92
C PRO A 264 22.94 45.63 -11.77
N HIS A 265 22.49 44.96 -10.72
CA HIS A 265 23.30 44.55 -9.57
C HIS A 265 23.77 43.08 -9.67
N GLY A 266 23.42 42.37 -10.75
CA GLY A 266 23.81 40.98 -10.95
C GLY A 266 23.26 39.98 -9.93
N ARG A 267 22.13 40.29 -9.26
CA ARG A 267 21.56 39.48 -8.17
C ARG A 267 21.27 38.04 -8.61
N TYR A 268 20.98 37.84 -9.89
CA TYR A 268 20.74 36.51 -10.49
C TYR A 268 21.77 36.15 -11.56
N ALA A 269 22.91 36.86 -11.64
CA ALA A 269 23.95 36.59 -12.64
C ALA A 269 24.52 35.16 -12.50
N GLN A 270 24.76 34.69 -11.27
CA GLN A 270 25.27 33.33 -11.02
C GLN A 270 24.29 32.25 -11.48
N ILE A 271 22.99 32.37 -11.14
CA ILE A 271 21.97 31.40 -11.56
C ILE A 271 21.81 31.41 -13.09
N ARG A 272 21.86 32.59 -13.72
CA ARG A 272 21.88 32.70 -15.20
C ARG A 272 23.10 32.03 -15.83
N GLN A 273 24.30 32.23 -15.25
CA GLN A 273 25.52 31.56 -15.71
C GLN A 273 25.41 30.03 -15.63
N VAL A 274 24.82 29.48 -14.57
CA VAL A 274 24.61 28.03 -14.46
C VAL A 274 23.56 27.53 -15.45
N ILE A 275 22.45 28.25 -15.64
CA ILE A 275 21.46 27.92 -16.69
C ILE A 275 22.12 27.87 -18.08
N GLU A 276 22.95 28.87 -18.41
CA GLU A 276 23.62 28.99 -19.70
C GLU A 276 24.68 27.88 -19.90
N LEU A 277 25.52 27.62 -18.89
CA LEU A 277 26.51 26.55 -18.93
C LEU A 277 25.86 25.16 -19.00
N THR A 278 24.76 24.93 -18.27
CA THR A 278 24.03 23.66 -18.34
C THR A 278 23.38 23.47 -19.71
N ALA A 279 22.84 24.52 -20.32
CA ALA A 279 22.29 24.46 -21.67
C ALA A 279 23.38 24.19 -22.73
N GLU A 280 24.54 24.85 -22.64
CA GLU A 280 25.70 24.62 -23.51
C GLU A 280 26.16 23.15 -23.45
N ASN A 281 26.29 22.59 -22.24
CA ASN A 281 26.68 21.18 -22.04
C ASN A 281 25.64 20.18 -22.60
N LEU A 282 24.36 20.56 -22.66
CA LEU A 282 23.28 19.77 -23.26
C LEU A 282 23.12 20.01 -24.78
N GLY A 283 23.87 20.94 -25.37
CA GLY A 283 23.70 21.33 -26.78
C GLY A 283 22.38 22.09 -27.06
N ILE A 284 21.83 22.76 -26.05
CA ILE A 284 20.56 23.49 -26.12
C ILE A 284 20.84 24.98 -26.36
N GLU A 285 20.32 25.52 -27.46
CA GLU A 285 20.40 26.96 -27.76
C GLU A 285 19.33 27.74 -26.97
N LEU A 286 19.75 28.45 -25.92
CA LEU A 286 18.87 29.31 -25.12
C LEU A 286 18.76 30.74 -25.70
N GLU A 287 17.60 31.07 -26.26
CA GLU A 287 17.28 32.45 -26.63
C GLU A 287 17.12 33.33 -25.37
N LYS A 288 17.97 34.34 -25.21
CA LYS A 288 17.84 35.35 -24.15
C LYS A 288 16.79 36.40 -24.54
N LEU A 289 15.79 36.59 -23.68
CA LEU A 289 14.73 37.56 -23.91
C LEU A 289 15.28 39.00 -23.85
N SER A 290 14.98 39.79 -24.89
CA SER A 290 15.39 41.20 -24.97
C SER A 290 14.49 42.16 -24.17
N LYS A 291 13.29 41.71 -23.79
CA LYS A 291 12.28 42.45 -23.02
C LYS A 291 11.57 41.51 -22.06
N GLU A 292 11.07 42.05 -20.95
CA GLU A 292 10.30 41.29 -19.98
C GLU A 292 8.91 40.92 -20.53
N GLU A 293 8.56 39.64 -20.49
CA GLU A 293 7.19 39.18 -20.73
C GLU A 293 6.34 39.31 -19.45
N LEU A 294 5.28 40.11 -19.52
CA LEU A 294 4.37 40.30 -18.39
C LEU A 294 3.60 39.01 -18.08
N SER A 295 4.08 38.28 -17.08
CA SER A 295 3.50 37.03 -16.59
C SER A 295 2.50 37.28 -15.45
N PRO A 296 1.16 37.37 -15.72
CA PRO A 296 0.18 37.54 -14.65
C PRO A 296 0.25 36.39 -13.64
N SER A 297 0.39 36.75 -12.37
CA SER A 297 0.60 35.85 -11.23
C SER A 297 -0.42 36.13 -10.10
N GLY A 298 -0.46 35.27 -9.08
CA GLY A 298 -1.30 35.49 -7.89
C GLY A 298 -2.80 35.22 -8.08
N LYS A 299 -3.20 34.51 -9.15
CA LYS A 299 -4.59 34.11 -9.42
C LYS A 299 -5.22 33.27 -8.29
N ALA A 300 -4.42 32.65 -7.42
CA ALA A 300 -4.90 31.97 -6.22
C ALA A 300 -5.65 32.91 -5.25
N LYS A 301 -5.20 34.17 -5.11
CA LYS A 301 -5.79 35.20 -4.23
C LYS A 301 -7.26 35.49 -4.55
N THR A 302 -7.57 35.54 -5.84
CA THR A 302 -8.92 35.84 -6.38
C THR A 302 -9.71 34.58 -6.78
N SER A 303 -9.16 33.39 -6.57
CA SER A 303 -9.79 32.12 -6.93
C SER A 303 -11.15 31.95 -6.26
N LYS A 304 -12.17 31.51 -7.00
CA LYS A 304 -13.51 31.24 -6.44
C LYS A 304 -13.54 30.02 -5.51
N SER A 305 -12.59 29.10 -5.64
CA SER A 305 -12.55 27.85 -4.85
C SER A 305 -12.17 28.12 -3.37
N PRO A 306 -13.02 27.74 -2.39
CA PRO A 306 -12.70 27.87 -0.97
C PRO A 306 -11.42 27.12 -0.57
N LYS A 307 -11.18 25.94 -1.16
CA LYS A 307 -9.98 25.12 -0.94
C LYS A 307 -8.71 25.88 -1.35
N ILE A 308 -8.72 26.52 -2.53
CA ILE A 308 -7.59 27.31 -3.02
C ILE A 308 -7.38 28.56 -2.16
N LYS A 309 -8.45 29.27 -1.75
CA LYS A 309 -8.33 30.40 -0.83
C LYS A 309 -7.71 30.00 0.51
N LYS A 310 -8.06 28.82 1.07
CA LYS A 310 -7.47 28.31 2.31
C LYS A 310 -5.98 28.01 2.14
N ALA A 311 -5.60 27.29 1.08
CA ALA A 311 -4.19 26.99 0.78
C ALA A 311 -3.37 28.27 0.56
N TYR A 312 -3.90 29.23 -0.19
CA TYR A 312 -3.25 30.52 -0.42
C TYR A 312 -3.03 31.29 0.89
N LYS A 313 -4.06 31.39 1.76
CA LYS A 313 -3.91 32.02 3.08
C LYS A 313 -2.84 31.33 3.94
N SER A 314 -2.82 29.99 3.96
CA SER A 314 -1.82 29.21 4.71
C SER A 314 -0.39 29.56 4.27
N LEU A 315 -0.15 29.59 2.95
CA LEU A 315 1.16 29.94 2.39
C LEU A 315 1.55 31.40 2.68
N VAL A 316 0.62 32.35 2.61
CA VAL A 316 0.85 33.75 2.99
C VAL A 316 1.20 33.88 4.48
N THR A 317 0.49 33.16 5.36
CA THR A 317 0.78 33.15 6.80
C THR A 317 2.18 32.60 7.08
N ARG A 318 2.53 31.45 6.49
CA ARG A 318 3.88 30.86 6.66
C ARG A 318 4.97 31.77 6.12
N ALA A 319 4.79 32.33 4.92
CA ALA A 319 5.71 33.33 4.37
C ALA A 319 5.84 34.58 5.25
N GLY A 320 4.81 34.95 6.02
CA GLY A 320 4.89 35.99 7.04
C GLY A 320 5.77 35.58 8.23
N GLN A 321 5.60 34.36 8.75
CA GLN A 321 6.37 33.81 9.86
C GLN A 321 7.85 33.67 9.50
N ASP A 322 8.16 33.08 8.34
CA ASP A 322 9.53 32.94 7.82
C ASP A 322 10.27 34.31 7.81
N ASN A 323 9.57 35.39 7.45
CA ASN A 323 10.11 36.77 7.45
C ASN A 323 10.21 37.42 8.84
N GLU A 324 9.46 36.95 9.84
CA GLU A 324 9.55 37.44 11.22
C GLU A 324 10.69 36.77 11.97
N ASP A 325 10.91 35.47 11.76
CA ASP A 325 12.02 34.70 12.35
C ASP A 325 13.38 35.24 11.87
N ASP A 326 13.54 35.52 10.57
CA ASP A 326 14.74 36.16 10.00
C ASP A 326 15.00 37.56 10.62
N ARG A 327 13.95 38.30 10.97
CA ARG A 327 14.05 39.62 11.60
C ARG A 327 14.30 39.56 13.11
N GLY A 328 13.90 38.48 13.78
CA GLY A 328 14.22 38.21 15.18
C GLY A 328 15.71 37.92 15.33
N ASN A 329 16.22 36.96 14.56
CA ASN A 329 17.64 36.58 14.56
C ASN A 329 18.56 37.77 14.22
N ALA A 330 18.16 38.66 13.31
CA ALA A 330 18.94 39.85 12.96
C ALA A 330 19.02 40.91 14.10
N LYS A 331 18.23 40.79 15.17
CA LYS A 331 18.21 41.76 16.29
C LYS A 331 18.82 41.25 17.58
N GLU A 332 18.80 39.94 17.85
CA GLU A 332 19.43 39.38 19.05
C GLU A 332 20.97 39.41 19.01
N SER A 333 21.57 39.58 17.83
CA SER A 333 23.03 39.70 17.65
C SER A 333 23.67 40.96 18.24
N SER A 334 22.91 41.94 18.75
CA SER A 334 23.43 43.27 19.11
C SER A 334 23.14 43.73 20.55
N ALA A 335 22.23 43.08 21.28
CA ALA A 335 21.91 43.52 22.64
C ALA A 335 21.51 42.42 23.63
N HIS A 336 22.16 42.50 24.79
CA HIS A 336 21.65 42.16 26.12
C HIS A 336 21.93 40.76 26.70
N VAL A 337 23.05 40.69 27.43
CA VAL A 337 23.21 39.83 28.61
C VAL A 337 22.21 40.27 29.68
N GLN A 338 21.08 39.59 29.84
CA GLN A 338 20.26 39.65 31.06
C GLN A 338 19.65 38.30 31.45
N ALA A 339 19.43 38.14 32.76
CA ALA A 339 19.27 36.83 33.39
C ALA A 339 17.88 36.20 33.17
N LEU A 340 17.88 34.94 32.73
CA LEU A 340 16.71 34.07 32.76
C LEU A 340 16.42 33.63 34.20
N VAL A 341 15.30 34.06 34.76
CA VAL A 341 14.75 33.52 36.02
C VAL A 341 14.00 32.21 35.70
N PRO A 342 14.39 31.05 36.25
CA PRO A 342 13.80 29.77 35.90
C PRO A 342 12.53 29.48 36.72
N THR A 343 11.36 29.70 36.14
CA THR A 343 10.08 29.24 36.73
C THR A 343 9.98 27.72 36.67
N ARG A 344 10.50 27.04 37.70
CA ARG A 344 10.48 25.57 37.80
C ARG A 344 9.10 25.05 38.19
N LEU A 345 8.55 24.15 37.36
CA LEU A 345 7.51 23.21 37.77
C LEU A 345 7.79 21.85 37.09
N GLY A 346 7.98 20.78 37.86
CA GLY A 346 8.04 19.40 37.32
C GLY A 346 9.38 18.88 36.79
N GLY A 347 10.49 19.61 36.90
CA GLY A 347 11.85 19.03 36.86
C GLY A 347 12.40 18.49 35.53
N PHE A 348 11.66 18.56 34.42
CA PHE A 348 12.14 18.16 33.09
C PHE A 348 12.07 19.32 32.09
N ALA A 349 13.21 19.65 31.48
CA ALA A 349 13.27 20.53 30.33
C ALA A 349 13.09 19.71 29.05
N LEU A 350 11.94 19.85 28.39
CA LEU A 350 11.70 19.35 27.04
C LEU A 350 11.68 20.54 26.08
N THR A 351 12.81 20.77 25.41
CA THR A 351 12.86 21.61 24.20
C THR A 351 12.19 20.87 23.05
N VAL A 352 10.85 20.91 23.04
CA VAL A 352 10.07 20.54 21.86
C VAL A 352 10.14 21.73 20.90
N ASN A 353 11.00 21.65 19.87
CA ASN A 353 10.91 22.55 18.73
C ASN A 353 9.56 22.29 18.04
N ALA A 354 8.57 23.12 18.36
CA ALA A 354 7.19 22.98 17.92
C ALA A 354 6.99 23.47 16.47
N SER A 355 7.77 22.96 15.53
CA SER A 355 7.38 22.95 14.12
C SER A 355 6.47 21.75 13.86
N VAL A 356 5.27 21.78 14.45
CA VAL A 356 4.21 20.81 14.13
C VAL A 356 3.72 21.15 12.71
N ASP A 357 4.31 20.46 11.74
CA ASP A 357 4.02 20.59 10.30
C ASP A 357 2.58 20.15 10.04
N ASP A 358 1.65 21.12 10.07
CA ASP A 358 0.21 20.93 10.01
C ASP A 358 -0.21 20.47 8.59
N SER A 359 0.02 19.18 8.34
CA SER A 359 -0.04 18.58 7.01
C SER A 359 -1.44 18.68 6.44
N GLU A 360 -1.56 19.42 5.32
CA GLU A 360 -2.81 19.77 4.66
C GLU A 360 -3.85 18.63 4.66
N HIS A 361 -5.03 18.88 5.23
CA HIS A 361 -6.14 17.95 5.17
C HIS A 361 -6.78 17.95 3.77
N TRP A 362 -6.46 16.93 2.95
CA TRP A 362 -7.07 16.68 1.65
C TRP A 362 -8.21 15.66 1.81
N SER A 363 -9.45 16.12 1.94
CA SER A 363 -10.62 15.27 1.69
C SER A 363 -10.76 15.00 0.19
N ASP A 364 -11.09 13.76 -0.15
CA ASP A 364 -11.28 13.27 -1.51
C ASP A 364 -12.78 13.25 -1.87
N VAL A 365 -13.14 13.60 -3.10
CA VAL A 365 -14.52 13.95 -3.50
C VAL A 365 -15.28 12.72 -4.03
N GLU A 366 -14.92 11.53 -3.58
CA GLU A 366 -15.45 10.26 -4.13
C GLU A 366 -16.64 9.66 -3.33
N ASP A 367 -17.04 10.22 -2.19
CA ASP A 367 -18.00 9.58 -1.25
C ASP A 367 -19.49 9.91 -1.50
N GLU A 368 -19.83 10.81 -2.44
CA GLU A 368 -21.24 11.24 -2.70
C GLU A 368 -21.94 10.48 -3.85
N SER A 369 -21.31 9.46 -4.46
CA SER A 369 -21.88 8.78 -5.64
C SER A 369 -22.01 7.25 -5.54
N ARG A 370 -22.44 6.75 -4.37
CA ARG A 370 -23.17 5.47 -4.34
C ARG A 370 -24.65 5.73 -4.68
N PRO A 371 -25.19 5.25 -5.81
CA PRO A 371 -26.63 5.26 -6.01
C PRO A 371 -27.27 4.34 -4.96
N THR A 372 -28.11 4.91 -4.11
CA THR A 372 -28.91 4.15 -3.15
C THR A 372 -29.77 3.17 -3.94
N ALA A 373 -29.56 1.87 -3.74
CA ALA A 373 -30.40 0.86 -4.36
C ALA A 373 -31.81 0.99 -3.74
N GLN A 374 -32.73 1.61 -4.48
CA GLN A 374 -34.15 1.64 -4.14
C GLN A 374 -34.70 0.23 -4.36
N SER A 375 -34.65 -0.58 -3.31
CA SER A 375 -35.39 -1.83 -3.23
C SER A 375 -36.87 -1.50 -3.02
N ASP A 376 -37.59 -1.29 -4.11
CA ASP A 376 -39.05 -1.14 -4.11
C ASP A 376 -39.70 -2.40 -3.53
N THR A 377 -39.98 -2.37 -2.23
CA THR A 377 -40.73 -3.40 -1.53
C THR A 377 -42.07 -2.80 -1.11
N THR A 378 -43.04 -2.91 -2.01
CA THR A 378 -44.42 -2.44 -1.80
C THR A 378 -45.15 -3.32 -0.79
N VAL A 379 -44.93 -3.06 0.51
CA VAL A 379 -45.78 -3.59 1.59
C VAL A 379 -46.77 -2.52 2.01
N SER A 380 -48.01 -2.68 1.54
CA SER A 380 -49.15 -1.91 2.01
C SER A 380 -49.46 -2.23 3.48
N ASN A 381 -49.49 -1.22 4.35
CA ASN A 381 -50.28 -1.27 5.57
C ASN A 381 -50.67 0.12 6.08
N SER A 382 -51.95 0.28 6.38
CA SER A 382 -52.57 1.52 6.83
C SER A 382 -53.03 1.41 8.28
N SER A 383 -52.43 2.19 9.20
CA SER A 383 -53.13 2.85 10.31
C SER A 383 -52.20 3.77 11.13
N PRO A 384 -52.72 4.83 11.79
CA PRO A 384 -51.89 5.88 12.39
C PRO A 384 -51.89 5.89 13.94
N ALA A 385 -51.14 6.86 14.48
CA ALA A 385 -51.14 7.41 15.85
C ALA A 385 -50.28 6.69 16.92
N GLY A 386 -49.27 7.42 17.42
CA GLY A 386 -48.36 6.97 18.48
C GLY A 386 -47.09 7.81 18.60
N VAL A 387 -47.20 9.14 18.71
CA VAL A 387 -46.03 10.04 18.77
C VAL A 387 -45.37 10.00 20.15
N ASN A 388 -44.23 9.32 20.25
CA ASN A 388 -43.26 9.47 21.33
C ASN A 388 -41.87 9.66 20.70
N SER A 389 -41.47 10.92 20.52
CA SER A 389 -40.20 11.28 19.85
C SER A 389 -39.04 11.18 20.83
N THR A 390 -38.53 9.97 21.00
CA THR A 390 -37.26 9.73 21.71
C THR A 390 -36.11 10.05 20.77
N PHE A 391 -35.19 10.93 21.19
CA PHE A 391 -33.99 11.29 20.41
C PHE A 391 -33.06 10.08 20.30
N THR A 392 -33.25 9.24 19.29
CA THR A 392 -32.29 8.21 18.90
C THR A 392 -31.05 8.91 18.36
N VAL A 393 -29.99 8.92 19.18
CA VAL A 393 -28.64 9.19 18.69
C VAL A 393 -28.37 8.16 17.61
N VAL A 394 -28.30 8.63 16.36
CA VAL A 394 -27.93 7.79 15.22
C VAL A 394 -26.46 7.46 15.38
N ASN A 395 -26.20 6.39 16.13
CA ASN A 395 -24.89 5.77 16.19
C ASN A 395 -24.56 5.34 14.77
N ASN A 396 -23.67 6.09 14.12
CA ASN A 396 -23.07 5.75 12.83
C ASN A 396 -22.12 4.56 12.99
N THR A 397 -22.64 3.44 13.51
CA THR A 397 -21.98 2.14 13.48
C THR A 397 -21.90 1.77 12.00
N PRO A 398 -20.71 1.72 11.39
CA PRO A 398 -20.59 1.37 9.98
C PRO A 398 -21.16 -0.03 9.78
N SER A 399 -21.74 -0.28 8.59
CA SER A 399 -22.10 -1.63 8.16
C SER A 399 -20.82 -2.43 7.90
N LEU A 400 -20.17 -2.90 8.98
CA LEU A 400 -18.92 -3.67 8.94
C LEU A 400 -19.11 -5.05 8.30
N GLN A 401 -20.34 -5.54 8.31
CA GLN A 401 -20.75 -6.78 7.66
C GLN A 401 -20.96 -6.53 6.16
N SER A 402 -19.89 -6.70 5.39
CA SER A 402 -19.98 -7.02 3.96
C SER A 402 -19.84 -8.52 3.80
N ASP A 403 -20.60 -9.13 2.88
CA ASP A 403 -20.45 -10.56 2.60
C ASP A 403 -19.00 -10.85 2.17
N PRO A 404 -18.35 -11.89 2.75
CA PRO A 404 -17.01 -12.23 2.34
C PRO A 404 -16.98 -12.66 0.86
N PRO A 405 -15.87 -12.37 0.15
CA PRO A 405 -15.62 -12.87 -1.20
C PRO A 405 -15.64 -14.41 -1.18
N GLN A 406 -15.69 -15.06 -2.34
CA GLN A 406 -15.50 -16.51 -2.36
C GLN A 406 -14.03 -16.88 -2.08
N LEU A 407 -13.08 -16.21 -2.74
CA LEU A 407 -11.65 -16.48 -2.61
C LEU A 407 -10.87 -15.26 -2.12
N ALA A 408 -9.83 -15.54 -1.33
CA ALA A 408 -8.72 -14.63 -1.08
C ALA A 408 -7.38 -15.36 -1.23
N PHE A 409 -6.32 -14.57 -1.32
CA PHE A 409 -4.94 -15.01 -1.44
C PHE A 409 -4.15 -14.51 -0.22
N ARG A 410 -3.24 -15.34 0.28
CA ARG A 410 -2.30 -14.95 1.33
C ARG A 410 -0.88 -15.26 0.88
N VAL A 411 0.03 -14.31 1.12
CA VAL A 411 1.46 -14.46 0.84
C VAL A 411 2.23 -14.41 2.15
N TRP A 412 3.16 -15.33 2.33
CA TRP A 412 4.07 -15.39 3.48
C TRP A 412 5.44 -15.94 3.08
N ASP A 413 6.38 -15.74 3.98
CA ASP A 413 7.74 -16.27 3.99
C ASP A 413 8.13 -16.58 5.46
N GLU A 414 9.37 -16.98 5.71
CA GLU A 414 9.89 -17.26 7.05
C GLU A 414 9.85 -16.02 7.99
N ASN A 415 10.03 -14.82 7.41
CA ASN A 415 9.99 -13.54 8.12
C ASN A 415 8.57 -13.08 8.47
N SER A 416 7.54 -13.77 7.97
CA SER A 416 6.16 -13.37 8.19
C SER A 416 5.73 -13.61 9.64
N ARG A 417 5.04 -12.61 10.20
CA ARG A 417 4.60 -12.56 11.60
C ARG A 417 3.64 -13.69 11.97
N ALA A 418 2.55 -13.85 11.21
CA ALA A 418 1.63 -14.97 11.37
C ALA A 418 2.24 -16.26 10.79
N LYS A 419 2.20 -17.33 11.59
CA LYS A 419 2.85 -18.62 11.30
C LYS A 419 1.92 -19.56 10.54
N PHE A 420 2.50 -20.40 9.69
CA PHE A 420 1.80 -21.41 8.91
C PHE A 420 2.27 -22.80 9.32
N ASP A 421 1.34 -23.71 9.51
CA ASP A 421 1.57 -25.14 9.66
C ASP A 421 0.54 -25.89 8.80
N PRO A 422 0.94 -26.82 7.91
CA PRO A 422 0.00 -27.50 7.01
C PRO A 422 -1.15 -28.24 7.69
N LYS A 423 -1.02 -28.64 8.97
CA LYS A 423 -2.06 -29.40 9.69
C LYS A 423 -3.08 -28.49 10.39
N SER A 424 -2.66 -27.33 10.89
CA SER A 424 -3.51 -26.41 11.64
C SER A 424 -3.93 -25.15 10.86
N GLY A 425 -3.19 -24.76 9.82
CA GLY A 425 -3.44 -23.59 8.98
C GLY A 425 -2.56 -22.41 9.34
N PHE A 426 -3.10 -21.19 9.34
CA PHE A 426 -2.39 -19.99 9.79
C PHE A 426 -2.83 -19.57 11.19
N THR A 427 -1.86 -19.19 12.03
CA THR A 427 -2.12 -18.58 13.34
C THR A 427 -1.47 -17.20 13.39
N SER A 428 -2.21 -16.20 13.87
CA SER A 428 -1.73 -14.83 14.08
C SER A 428 -0.56 -14.81 15.07
N GLU A 429 0.30 -13.79 14.99
CA GLU A 429 1.51 -13.73 15.81
C GLU A 429 1.20 -13.67 17.31
N ALA A 430 0.20 -12.88 17.70
CA ALA A 430 -0.22 -12.77 19.09
C ALA A 430 -0.77 -14.10 19.63
N HIS A 431 -1.55 -14.84 18.83
CA HIS A 431 -2.08 -16.15 19.23
C HIS A 431 -1.02 -17.27 19.17
N ALA A 432 0.00 -17.16 18.31
CA ALA A 432 1.12 -18.10 18.28
C ALA A 432 2.07 -17.94 19.49
N LEU A 433 2.11 -16.75 20.09
CA LEU A 433 2.84 -16.47 21.34
C LEU A 433 2.00 -16.74 22.60
N TRP A 434 0.70 -16.99 22.45
CA TRP A 434 -0.24 -17.19 23.55
C TRP A 434 -0.32 -18.67 23.94
N ASN A 435 0.12 -18.99 25.16
CA ASN A 435 0.12 -20.35 25.70
C ASN A 435 -1.26 -20.85 26.19
N GLY A 436 -2.31 -20.02 26.10
CA GLY A 436 -3.67 -20.36 26.52
C GLY A 436 -4.56 -20.83 25.35
N PRO A 437 -5.85 -21.09 25.60
CA PRO A 437 -6.81 -21.32 24.52
C PRO A 437 -6.93 -20.09 23.63
N LEU A 438 -7.28 -20.29 22.35
CA LEU A 438 -7.47 -19.19 21.39
C LEU A 438 -8.49 -18.18 21.94
N LEU A 439 -8.12 -16.91 21.96
CA LEU A 439 -9.00 -15.83 22.40
C LEU A 439 -10.05 -15.55 21.30
N PRO A 440 -11.35 -15.52 21.63
CA PRO A 440 -12.41 -15.21 20.67
C PRO A 440 -12.32 -13.77 20.16
N PRO A 441 -12.90 -13.45 18.98
CA PRO A 441 -13.04 -12.07 18.52
C PRO A 441 -13.87 -11.24 19.50
N PHE A 442 -13.57 -9.95 19.60
CA PHE A 442 -14.39 -9.03 20.40
C PHE A 442 -15.78 -8.82 19.77
N SER A 443 -16.77 -8.48 20.60
CA SER A 443 -18.05 -7.97 20.10
C SER A 443 -17.85 -6.61 19.41
N PHE A 444 -18.74 -6.23 18.48
CA PHE A 444 -18.77 -4.88 17.90
C PHE A 444 -19.66 -3.92 18.70
N GLU A 445 -19.86 -4.23 19.98
CA GLU A 445 -20.57 -3.39 20.94
C GLU A 445 -19.56 -2.53 21.71
N GLU A 446 -19.91 -1.27 21.92
CA GLU A 446 -19.21 -0.29 22.77
C GLU A 446 -17.67 -0.41 22.84
N GLU A 447 -17.16 -1.08 23.87
CA GLU A 447 -15.73 -1.23 24.15
C GLU A 447 -15.04 -2.26 23.25
N GLY A 448 -15.74 -3.34 22.87
CA GLY A 448 -15.20 -4.38 21.98
C GLY A 448 -14.93 -3.86 20.57
N LEU A 449 -15.79 -2.97 20.06
CA LEU A 449 -15.54 -2.25 18.81
C LEU A 449 -14.28 -1.38 18.91
N ARG A 450 -14.11 -0.65 20.02
CA ARG A 450 -12.93 0.21 20.24
C ARG A 450 -11.64 -0.62 20.36
N ALA A 451 -11.68 -1.74 21.08
CA ALA A 451 -10.56 -2.68 21.18
C ALA A 451 -10.17 -3.25 19.81
N THR A 452 -11.16 -3.71 19.05
CA THR A 452 -10.97 -4.21 17.67
C THR A 452 -10.31 -3.14 16.78
N MET A 453 -10.84 -1.92 16.78
CA MET A 453 -10.33 -0.83 15.94
C MET A 453 -8.93 -0.38 16.37
N LEU A 454 -8.61 -0.39 17.67
CA LEU A 454 -7.27 -0.09 18.17
C LEU A 454 -6.24 -1.12 17.68
N MET A 455 -6.52 -2.42 17.86
CA MET A 455 -5.65 -3.50 17.41
C MET A 455 -5.53 -3.54 15.89
N LEU A 456 -6.60 -3.21 15.16
CA LEU A 456 -6.59 -3.13 13.72
C LEU A 456 -5.76 -1.93 13.22
N ASN A 457 -5.82 -0.78 13.88
CA ASN A 457 -4.96 0.36 13.54
C ASN A 457 -3.48 0.02 13.76
N GLN A 458 -3.15 -0.68 14.86
CA GLN A 458 -1.81 -1.20 15.11
C GLN A 458 -1.36 -2.16 13.99
N HIS A 459 -2.21 -3.13 13.62
CA HIS A 459 -1.95 -4.06 12.51
C HIS A 459 -1.68 -3.34 11.18
N LEU A 460 -2.56 -2.42 10.78
CA LEU A 460 -2.52 -1.74 9.48
C LEU A 460 -1.39 -0.70 9.39
N SER A 461 -1.02 -0.07 10.50
CA SER A 461 0.06 0.93 10.52
C SER A 461 1.43 0.33 10.19
N MET A 462 1.63 -0.97 10.44
CA MET A 462 2.89 -1.72 10.29
C MET A 462 4.09 -1.19 11.11
N GLU A 463 4.00 0.00 11.70
CA GLU A 463 5.00 0.63 12.57
C GLU A 463 5.08 -0.03 13.96
N SER A 464 4.05 -0.78 14.37
CA SER A 464 4.01 -1.40 15.69
C SER A 464 4.85 -2.67 15.78
N GLU A 465 5.78 -2.72 16.74
CA GLU A 465 6.47 -3.95 17.16
C GLU A 465 5.53 -4.94 17.88
N THR A 466 4.32 -4.51 18.26
CA THR A 466 3.32 -5.37 18.93
C THR A 466 2.89 -6.53 18.04
N PRO A 467 2.81 -7.76 18.58
CA PRO A 467 2.28 -8.92 17.88
C PRO A 467 0.88 -8.69 17.32
N SER A 468 0.67 -9.11 16.07
CA SER A 468 -0.63 -9.00 15.41
C SER A 468 -1.60 -10.09 15.87
N TYR A 469 -2.83 -9.71 16.25
CA TYR A 469 -3.98 -10.61 16.42
C TYR A 469 -4.66 -11.00 15.11
N PHE A 470 -4.29 -10.35 14.00
CA PHE A 470 -4.93 -10.47 12.69
C PHE A 470 -4.04 -11.19 11.67
N ILE A 471 -4.70 -11.96 10.79
CA ILE A 471 -4.17 -12.60 9.60
C ILE A 471 -4.72 -11.86 8.38
N SER A 472 -3.90 -11.01 7.75
CA SER A 472 -4.25 -10.30 6.51
C SER A 472 -4.27 -11.24 5.29
N VAL A 473 -5.28 -11.07 4.44
CA VAL A 473 -5.50 -11.77 3.16
C VAL A 473 -6.02 -10.77 2.12
N SER A 474 -5.73 -10.99 0.83
CA SER A 474 -6.15 -10.09 -0.25
C SER A 474 -7.03 -10.75 -1.29
N THR A 475 -8.06 -10.04 -1.76
CA THR A 475 -8.88 -10.45 -2.93
C THR A 475 -8.23 -10.10 -4.26
N SER A 476 -7.11 -9.37 -4.26
CA SER A 476 -6.34 -9.02 -5.44
C SER A 476 -5.15 -9.96 -5.60
N LEU A 477 -5.23 -10.83 -6.60
CA LEU A 477 -4.10 -11.67 -7.02
C LEU A 477 -2.89 -10.79 -7.43
N LEU A 478 -3.16 -9.67 -8.10
CA LEU A 478 -2.13 -8.72 -8.52
C LEU A 478 -1.39 -8.10 -7.33
N ALA A 479 -2.12 -7.66 -6.29
CA ALA A 479 -1.50 -7.13 -5.07
C ALA A 479 -0.72 -8.21 -4.33
N SER A 480 -1.21 -9.45 -4.32
CA SER A 480 -0.55 -10.60 -3.71
C SER A 480 0.79 -10.91 -4.38
N LEU A 481 0.82 -11.01 -5.72
CA LEU A 481 2.06 -11.21 -6.47
C LEU A 481 3.03 -10.02 -6.34
N SER A 482 2.52 -8.79 -6.28
CA SER A 482 3.32 -7.58 -6.02
C SER A 482 3.91 -7.53 -4.61
N LYS A 483 3.28 -8.18 -3.62
CA LYS A 483 3.84 -8.37 -2.29
C LYS A 483 4.90 -9.48 -2.30
N ALA A 484 4.61 -10.59 -2.98
CA ALA A 484 5.50 -11.74 -3.09
C ALA A 484 6.86 -11.36 -3.72
N SER A 485 6.90 -10.51 -4.75
CA SER A 485 8.16 -10.10 -5.40
C SER A 485 9.13 -9.30 -4.51
N GLY A 486 8.70 -8.86 -3.32
CA GLY A 486 9.55 -8.23 -2.31
C GLY A 486 9.98 -9.14 -1.16
N MET A 487 9.61 -10.43 -1.18
CA MET A 487 9.78 -11.38 -0.08
C MET A 487 10.83 -12.46 -0.42
N THR A 488 11.37 -13.14 0.60
CA THR A 488 12.38 -14.19 0.40
C THR A 488 11.69 -15.55 0.32
N ASN A 489 11.89 -16.29 -0.78
CA ASN A 489 11.25 -17.61 -1.02
C ASN A 489 9.74 -17.64 -0.72
N PRO A 490 8.93 -16.71 -1.26
CA PRO A 490 7.54 -16.55 -0.86
C PRO A 490 6.66 -17.72 -1.28
N PHE A 491 5.71 -18.05 -0.40
CA PHE A 491 4.62 -18.97 -0.64
C PHE A 491 3.30 -18.21 -0.79
N ILE A 492 2.38 -18.80 -1.57
CA ILE A 492 1.05 -18.28 -1.85
C ILE A 492 0.02 -19.35 -1.47
N ALA A 493 -1.01 -18.92 -0.75
CA ALA A 493 -2.11 -19.73 -0.25
C ALA A 493 -3.42 -19.19 -0.82
N ILE A 494 -4.32 -20.10 -1.12
CA ILE A 494 -5.65 -19.82 -1.64
C ILE A 494 -6.64 -20.21 -0.56
N ILE A 495 -7.53 -19.28 -0.23
CA ILE A 495 -8.37 -19.37 0.97
C ILE A 495 -9.83 -19.28 0.54
N ASP A 496 -10.62 -20.29 0.93
CA ASP A 496 -12.09 -20.20 0.86
C ASP A 496 -12.57 -19.29 1.99
N MET A 497 -12.95 -18.08 1.62
CA MET A 497 -13.42 -17.04 2.53
C MET A 497 -14.89 -17.24 2.94
N ARG A 498 -15.57 -18.27 2.43
CA ARG A 498 -16.95 -18.65 2.79
C ARG A 498 -17.05 -19.99 3.52
N HIS A 499 -15.92 -20.66 3.76
CA HIS A 499 -15.83 -21.93 4.48
C HIS A 499 -16.54 -21.84 5.86
N PRO A 500 -17.30 -22.86 6.29
CA PRO A 500 -18.08 -22.82 7.55
C PRO A 500 -17.28 -22.43 8.79
N HIS A 501 -16.03 -22.90 8.94
CA HIS A 501 -15.15 -22.60 10.11
C HIS A 501 -14.85 -21.10 10.31
N LEU A 502 -15.06 -20.26 9.29
CA LEU A 502 -14.92 -18.81 9.41
C LEU A 502 -16.19 -18.11 9.89
N LYS A 503 -17.32 -18.82 9.95
CA LYS A 503 -18.63 -18.33 10.41
C LYS A 503 -19.02 -18.84 11.80
N GLU A 504 -18.28 -19.81 12.34
CA GLU A 504 -18.50 -20.37 13.69
C GLU A 504 -18.32 -19.31 14.79
N GLU A 505 -17.38 -18.38 14.61
CA GLU A 505 -17.15 -17.26 15.52
C GLU A 505 -17.66 -15.96 14.88
N PRO A 506 -18.54 -15.19 15.56
CA PRO A 506 -18.93 -13.88 15.08
C PRO A 506 -17.70 -12.95 15.04
N ASN A 507 -17.71 -11.99 14.12
CA ASN A 507 -16.66 -10.96 13.98
C ASN A 507 -15.25 -11.49 13.62
N LYS A 508 -15.09 -12.79 13.32
CA LYS A 508 -13.81 -13.40 12.93
C LYS A 508 -13.25 -12.87 11.62
N ILE A 509 -14.12 -12.48 10.66
CA ILE A 509 -13.74 -11.82 9.41
C ILE A 509 -14.05 -10.31 9.49
N LEU A 510 -13.11 -9.47 9.06
CA LEU A 510 -13.29 -8.03 8.87
C LEU A 510 -12.86 -7.58 7.48
N HIS A 511 -13.69 -6.77 6.81
CA HIS A 511 -13.27 -6.03 5.60
C HIS A 511 -12.51 -4.77 6.02
N VAL A 512 -11.31 -4.55 5.49
CA VAL A 512 -10.46 -3.44 5.97
C VAL A 512 -11.00 -2.07 5.56
N GLU A 513 -11.62 -1.92 4.39
CA GLU A 513 -12.13 -0.62 3.91
C GLU A 513 -13.11 0.09 4.87
N PRO A 514 -14.23 -0.50 5.32
CA PRO A 514 -15.16 0.18 6.22
C PRO A 514 -14.52 0.47 7.59
N CYS A 515 -13.65 -0.41 8.08
CA CYS A 515 -12.89 -0.21 9.32
C CYS A 515 -11.92 0.98 9.19
N LEU A 516 -11.20 1.07 8.08
CA LEU A 516 -10.24 2.12 7.81
C LEU A 516 -10.92 3.47 7.53
N ARG A 517 -12.10 3.47 6.88
CA ARG A 517 -12.97 4.65 6.77
C ARG A 517 -13.38 5.16 8.16
N TRP A 518 -13.74 4.27 9.07
CA TRP A 518 -14.07 4.60 10.46
C TRP A 518 -12.85 5.14 11.25
N LEU A 519 -11.68 4.50 11.12
CA LEU A 519 -10.45 4.97 11.75
C LEU A 519 -10.05 6.37 11.25
N LYS A 520 -10.25 6.66 9.96
CA LYS A 520 -9.99 7.99 9.39
C LYS A 520 -10.97 9.06 9.91
N SER A 521 -12.27 8.76 9.94
CA SER A 521 -13.27 9.73 10.44
C SER A 521 -13.09 10.05 11.94
N ASN A 522 -12.51 9.12 12.72
CA ASN A 522 -12.15 9.31 14.13
C ASN A 522 -10.71 9.83 14.36
N GLY A 523 -10.01 10.27 13.31
CA GLY A 523 -8.65 10.81 13.43
C GLY A 523 -7.54 9.79 13.73
N GLN A 524 -7.86 8.50 13.84
CA GLN A 524 -6.93 7.45 14.29
C GLN A 524 -5.99 6.94 13.18
N ALA A 525 -6.40 7.07 11.90
CA ALA A 525 -5.63 6.63 10.74
C ALA A 525 -5.31 7.76 9.73
N GLN A 526 -4.98 8.96 10.21
CA GLN A 526 -4.56 10.08 9.35
C GLN A 526 -3.25 9.81 8.59
N TRP A 527 -2.44 8.86 9.08
CA TRP A 527 -1.26 8.34 8.37
C TRP A 527 -1.63 7.59 7.07
N ALA A 528 -2.82 6.99 6.99
CA ALA A 528 -3.19 6.05 5.94
C ALA A 528 -3.71 6.75 4.67
N ARG A 529 -2.96 6.66 3.56
CA ARG A 529 -3.51 6.92 2.21
C ARG A 529 -4.21 5.71 1.62
N TYR A 530 -3.77 4.52 2.03
CA TYR A 530 -4.36 3.23 1.74
C TYR A 530 -5.90 3.21 1.92
N LYS A 531 -6.63 2.47 1.09
CA LYS A 531 -8.12 2.38 1.12
C LYS A 531 -8.67 1.09 1.72
N GLY A 532 -7.91 -0.01 1.83
CA GLY A 532 -8.41 -1.27 2.40
C GLY A 532 -9.36 -2.10 1.52
N SER A 533 -9.68 -1.66 0.29
CA SER A 533 -10.76 -2.25 -0.51
C SER A 533 -10.53 -3.72 -0.90
N ALA A 534 -9.29 -4.10 -1.16
CA ALA A 534 -8.91 -5.46 -1.56
C ALA A 534 -8.31 -6.30 -0.41
N GLU A 535 -8.42 -5.86 0.85
CA GLU A 535 -7.86 -6.55 2.01
C GLU A 535 -8.95 -6.91 3.02
N TRP A 536 -8.82 -8.13 3.54
CA TRP A 536 -9.62 -8.65 4.63
C TRP A 536 -8.66 -9.13 5.71
N VAL A 537 -9.08 -9.05 6.96
CA VAL A 537 -8.32 -9.61 8.08
C VAL A 537 -9.17 -10.64 8.82
N ILE A 538 -8.52 -11.73 9.21
CA ILE A 538 -9.11 -12.81 9.98
C ILE A 538 -8.52 -12.77 11.39
N TRP A 539 -9.38 -12.81 12.40
CA TRP A 539 -8.98 -12.83 13.81
C TRP A 539 -8.39 -14.18 14.19
N GLY A 540 -7.27 -14.16 14.92
CA GLY A 540 -6.72 -15.32 15.61
C GLY A 540 -6.14 -16.39 14.68
N ARG A 541 -6.99 -17.27 14.17
CA ARG A 541 -6.59 -18.48 13.43
C ARG A 541 -7.46 -18.69 12.19
N LEU A 542 -6.82 -19.18 11.14
CA LEU A 542 -7.40 -19.57 9.86
C LEU A 542 -7.09 -21.06 9.66
N ASP A 543 -8.09 -21.91 9.86
CA ASP A 543 -7.91 -23.37 9.94
C ASP A 543 -7.52 -24.03 8.62
N ALA A 544 -6.73 -25.10 8.67
CA ALA A 544 -6.25 -25.82 7.48
C ALA A 544 -7.34 -26.13 6.42
N PRO A 545 -8.58 -26.58 6.76
CA PRO A 545 -9.63 -26.81 5.76
C PRO A 545 -10.09 -25.59 4.97
N THR A 546 -9.81 -24.37 5.47
CA THR A 546 -10.08 -23.12 4.73
C THR A 546 -9.00 -22.82 3.69
N VAL A 547 -7.82 -23.43 3.81
CA VAL A 547 -6.66 -23.23 2.93
C VAL A 547 -6.70 -24.29 1.82
N LEU A 548 -7.34 -23.94 0.71
CA LEU A 548 -7.60 -24.83 -0.43
C LEU A 548 -6.33 -25.36 -1.08
N HIS A 549 -5.28 -24.55 -1.17
CA HIS A 549 -4.00 -24.93 -1.77
C HIS A 549 -2.87 -24.00 -1.31
N THR A 550 -1.63 -24.51 -1.32
CA THR A 550 -0.41 -23.72 -1.07
C THR A 550 0.71 -24.08 -2.03
N PHE A 551 1.44 -23.09 -2.56
CA PHE A 551 2.59 -23.30 -3.45
C PHE A 551 3.66 -22.21 -3.31
N SER A 552 4.91 -22.51 -3.67
CA SER A 552 5.98 -21.50 -3.74
C SER A 552 5.86 -20.66 -5.02
N LEU A 553 6.20 -19.37 -4.96
CA LEU A 553 6.21 -18.50 -6.15
C LEU A 553 7.14 -19.05 -7.26
N GLU A 554 8.21 -19.73 -6.88
CA GLU A 554 9.12 -20.43 -7.78
C GLU A 554 8.41 -21.45 -8.69
N LYS A 555 7.40 -22.19 -8.17
CA LYS A 555 6.59 -23.13 -8.95
C LYS A 555 5.76 -22.44 -10.04
N LEU A 556 5.36 -21.19 -9.82
CA LEU A 556 4.67 -20.37 -10.82
C LEU A 556 5.66 -19.78 -11.83
N ILE A 557 6.82 -19.30 -11.35
CA ILE A 557 7.92 -18.80 -12.18
C ILE A 557 8.42 -19.88 -13.16
N SER A 558 8.64 -21.12 -12.70
CA SER A 558 9.14 -22.20 -13.55
C SER A 558 8.15 -22.59 -14.66
N ILE A 559 6.84 -22.58 -14.38
CA ILE A 559 5.79 -22.83 -15.38
C ILE A 559 5.65 -21.67 -16.36
N CYS A 560 5.87 -20.42 -15.92
CA CYS A 560 6.01 -19.29 -16.83
C CYS A 560 7.23 -19.44 -17.74
N TYR A 561 8.42 -19.76 -17.22
CA TYR A 561 9.61 -19.97 -18.06
C TYR A 561 9.45 -21.16 -19.04
N ALA A 562 8.80 -22.24 -18.63
CA ALA A 562 8.53 -23.39 -19.49
C ALA A 562 7.47 -23.13 -20.57
N ASN A 563 6.66 -22.07 -20.45
CA ASN A 563 5.59 -21.77 -21.40
C ASN A 563 5.52 -20.26 -21.73
N PRO A 564 5.94 -19.83 -22.93
CA PRO A 564 6.05 -18.41 -23.28
C PRO A 564 4.70 -17.68 -23.27
N VAL A 565 3.58 -18.38 -23.46
CA VAL A 565 2.23 -17.80 -23.36
C VAL A 565 1.90 -17.50 -21.90
N CYS A 566 2.20 -18.43 -20.98
CA CYS A 566 2.06 -18.20 -19.53
C CYS A 566 2.94 -17.04 -19.06
N ASN A 567 4.20 -16.95 -19.53
CA ASN A 567 5.08 -15.83 -19.22
C ASN A 567 4.52 -14.49 -19.74
N SER A 568 4.05 -14.47 -21.00
CA SER A 568 3.51 -13.26 -21.63
C SER A 568 2.29 -12.70 -20.87
N ILE A 569 1.35 -13.58 -20.51
CA ILE A 569 0.15 -13.24 -19.74
C ILE A 569 0.51 -12.73 -18.34
N MET A 570 1.27 -13.54 -17.58
CA MET A 570 1.57 -13.22 -16.18
C MET A 570 2.50 -12.02 -16.07
N GLY A 571 3.39 -11.80 -17.04
CA GLY A 571 4.29 -10.65 -17.06
C GLY A 571 5.12 -10.51 -15.79
N LEU A 572 5.67 -11.62 -15.28
CA LEU A 572 6.36 -11.67 -13.99
C LEU A 572 7.56 -10.70 -13.93
N GLU A 573 8.17 -10.38 -15.09
CA GLU A 573 9.20 -9.34 -15.25
C GLU A 573 8.74 -7.94 -14.80
N THR A 574 7.42 -7.70 -14.77
CA THR A 574 6.85 -6.42 -14.32
C THR A 574 6.76 -6.30 -12.80
N PHE A 575 6.88 -7.40 -12.05
CA PHE A 575 6.76 -7.46 -10.59
C PHE A 575 8.12 -7.28 -9.93
N GLN A 576 8.51 -6.02 -9.74
CA GLN A 576 9.77 -5.66 -9.07
C GLN A 576 9.51 -5.23 -7.62
N ALA A 577 10.42 -5.55 -6.70
CA ALA A 577 10.34 -5.12 -5.32
C ALA A 577 10.18 -3.59 -5.21
N GLY A 578 9.23 -3.13 -4.40
CA GLY A 578 8.92 -1.70 -4.23
C GLY A 578 8.11 -1.04 -5.36
N ARG A 579 7.82 -1.73 -6.47
CA ARG A 579 6.95 -1.20 -7.53
C ARG A 579 5.48 -1.24 -7.09
N GLN A 580 4.72 -0.18 -7.39
CA GLN A 580 3.31 -0.11 -7.02
C GLN A 580 2.44 -1.02 -7.90
N VAL A 581 1.43 -1.66 -7.30
CA VAL A 581 0.38 -2.43 -7.97
C VAL A 581 -0.27 -1.64 -9.12
N ARG A 582 -0.44 -0.32 -8.96
CA ARG A 582 -0.99 0.58 -10.00
C ARG A 582 -0.11 0.64 -11.25
N ASP A 583 1.20 0.63 -11.09
CA ASP A 583 2.15 0.72 -12.20
C ASP A 583 2.25 -0.62 -12.91
N ILE A 584 2.29 -1.72 -12.15
CA ILE A 584 2.19 -3.09 -12.68
C ILE A 584 0.90 -3.26 -13.51
N ALA A 585 -0.27 -2.90 -12.96
CA ALA A 585 -1.54 -2.91 -13.69
C ALA A 585 -1.53 -2.04 -14.97
N THR A 586 -0.76 -0.94 -14.97
CA THR A 586 -0.63 -0.06 -16.13
C THR A 586 0.27 -0.67 -17.21
N LEU A 587 1.32 -1.40 -16.82
CA LEU A 587 2.18 -2.16 -17.74
C LEU A 587 1.44 -3.37 -18.33
N LEU A 588 0.73 -4.15 -17.51
CA LEU A 588 -0.08 -5.28 -17.99
C LEU A 588 -1.18 -4.82 -18.96
N ARG A 589 -1.90 -3.73 -18.65
CA ARG A 589 -2.86 -3.12 -19.58
C ARG A 589 -2.25 -2.73 -20.93
N ARG A 590 -0.98 -2.31 -20.97
CA ARG A 590 -0.28 -1.94 -22.23
C ARG A 590 0.02 -3.16 -23.10
N LYS A 591 0.11 -4.38 -22.54
CA LYS A 591 0.29 -5.61 -23.33
C LYS A 591 -0.92 -5.93 -24.22
N LYS A 592 -2.11 -5.42 -23.87
CA LYS A 592 -3.38 -5.63 -24.60
C LYS A 592 -3.71 -7.12 -24.85
N THR A 593 -3.35 -8.01 -23.92
CA THR A 593 -3.57 -9.45 -24.04
C THR A 593 -5.04 -9.77 -24.35
N GLU A 594 -5.29 -10.53 -25.41
CA GLU A 594 -6.63 -10.95 -25.82
C GLU A 594 -6.94 -12.38 -25.38
N LEU A 595 -8.22 -12.64 -25.11
CA LEU A 595 -8.71 -13.96 -24.74
C LEU A 595 -8.92 -14.82 -25.99
N CYS A 596 -7.97 -15.71 -26.27
CA CYS A 596 -8.02 -16.71 -27.34
C CYS A 596 -7.79 -18.12 -26.78
N PRO A 597 -7.91 -19.20 -27.59
CA PRO A 597 -7.71 -20.57 -27.11
C PRO A 597 -6.34 -20.81 -26.46
N MET A 598 -5.27 -20.20 -26.98
CA MET A 598 -3.93 -20.28 -26.39
C MET A 598 -3.86 -19.57 -25.03
N THR A 599 -4.44 -18.37 -24.92
CA THR A 599 -4.54 -17.64 -23.66
C THR A 599 -5.31 -18.46 -22.62
N ALA A 600 -6.48 -19.00 -22.99
CA ALA A 600 -7.30 -19.82 -22.10
C ALA A 600 -6.60 -21.11 -21.66
N ARG A 601 -5.89 -21.80 -22.56
CA ARG A 601 -5.03 -22.95 -22.23
C ARG A 601 -3.98 -22.58 -21.18
N ALA A 602 -3.30 -21.44 -21.36
CA ALA A 602 -2.31 -20.94 -20.40
C ALA A 602 -2.95 -20.57 -19.05
N LEU A 603 -4.13 -19.93 -19.03
CA LEU A 603 -4.88 -19.66 -17.79
C LEU A 603 -5.26 -20.95 -17.05
N GLY A 604 -5.58 -22.04 -17.77
CA GLY A 604 -5.84 -23.37 -17.18
C GLY A 604 -4.58 -23.98 -16.57
N MET A 605 -3.43 -23.90 -17.27
CA MET A 605 -2.14 -24.31 -16.72
C MET A 605 -1.75 -23.54 -15.46
N ILE A 606 -1.96 -22.21 -15.46
CA ILE A 606 -1.76 -21.35 -14.28
C ILE A 606 -2.71 -21.78 -13.16
N GLY A 607 -4.00 -21.98 -13.45
CA GLY A 607 -4.99 -22.48 -12.48
C GLY A 607 -4.58 -23.81 -11.83
N ARG A 608 -3.88 -24.69 -12.55
CA ARG A 608 -3.31 -25.93 -12.01
C ARG A 608 -2.20 -25.68 -10.98
N VAL A 609 -1.39 -24.63 -11.14
CA VAL A 609 -0.40 -24.20 -10.13
C VAL A 609 -1.08 -23.72 -8.86
N PHE A 610 -2.21 -23.03 -9.03
CA PHE A 610 -3.12 -22.57 -7.98
C PHE A 610 -4.07 -23.69 -7.50
N GLY A 611 -3.71 -24.98 -7.62
CA GLY A 611 -4.47 -26.09 -7.04
C GLY A 611 -5.89 -26.30 -7.56
N LEU A 612 -6.38 -25.54 -8.56
CA LEU A 612 -7.79 -25.54 -8.98
C LEU A 612 -8.30 -26.83 -9.64
N HIS A 613 -7.44 -27.84 -9.70
CA HIS A 613 -7.70 -29.18 -10.20
C HIS A 613 -7.94 -30.20 -9.08
N GLU A 614 -7.70 -29.82 -7.82
CA GLU A 614 -7.75 -30.66 -6.61
C GLU A 614 -9.18 -30.77 -6.04
N GLY A 615 -9.44 -31.83 -5.28
CA GLY A 615 -10.80 -32.26 -4.90
C GLY A 615 -11.57 -31.41 -3.88
N GLN A 616 -10.99 -30.32 -3.37
CA GLN A 616 -11.66 -29.38 -2.44
C GLN A 616 -12.15 -28.11 -3.15
N ILE A 617 -11.96 -28.02 -4.47
CA ILE A 617 -12.24 -26.83 -5.26
C ILE A 617 -13.69 -26.86 -5.76
N SER A 618 -14.43 -25.77 -5.59
CA SER A 618 -15.78 -25.63 -6.16
C SER A 618 -15.73 -24.97 -7.53
N LEU A 619 -16.79 -25.14 -8.34
CA LEU A 619 -16.96 -24.37 -9.59
C LEU A 619 -16.93 -22.85 -9.32
N GLN A 620 -17.45 -22.40 -8.18
CA GLN A 620 -17.39 -20.99 -7.76
C GLN A 620 -15.97 -20.53 -7.43
N HIS A 621 -15.09 -21.42 -6.94
CA HIS A 621 -13.65 -21.13 -6.78
C HIS A 621 -12.99 -20.89 -8.14
N ILE A 622 -13.27 -21.76 -9.12
CA ILE A 622 -12.75 -21.62 -10.49
C ILE A 622 -13.23 -20.29 -11.11
N ALA A 623 -14.53 -20.00 -11.07
CA ALA A 623 -15.10 -18.76 -11.61
C ALA A 623 -14.51 -17.51 -10.94
N CYS A 624 -14.41 -17.51 -9.61
CA CYS A 624 -13.84 -16.38 -8.86
C CYS A 624 -12.36 -16.15 -9.20
N PHE A 625 -11.56 -17.21 -9.31
CA PHE A 625 -10.15 -17.11 -9.70
C PHE A 625 -9.97 -16.60 -11.12
N VAL A 626 -10.74 -17.13 -12.09
CA VAL A 626 -10.71 -16.66 -13.49
C VAL A 626 -11.08 -15.18 -13.56
N SER A 627 -12.09 -14.73 -12.82
CA SER A 627 -12.42 -13.29 -12.69
C SER A 627 -11.23 -12.45 -12.21
N LYS A 628 -10.45 -12.93 -11.22
CA LYS A 628 -9.26 -12.21 -10.73
C LYS A 628 -8.08 -12.22 -11.70
N LEU A 629 -7.93 -13.25 -12.53
CA LEU A 629 -6.97 -13.25 -13.62
C LEU A 629 -7.37 -12.26 -14.73
N ILE A 630 -8.62 -12.28 -15.16
CA ILE A 630 -9.12 -11.42 -16.23
C ILE A 630 -9.00 -9.93 -15.84
N ASP A 631 -9.50 -9.54 -14.66
CA ASP A 631 -9.41 -8.17 -14.14
C ASP A 631 -7.96 -7.76 -13.82
N GLY A 632 -7.25 -8.57 -13.02
CA GLY A 632 -5.91 -8.24 -12.52
C GLY A 632 -4.85 -8.10 -13.61
N PHE A 633 -4.97 -8.86 -14.71
CA PHE A 633 -4.01 -8.86 -15.83
C PHE A 633 -4.55 -8.13 -17.07
N TYR A 634 -5.76 -7.55 -16.98
CA TYR A 634 -6.40 -6.79 -18.06
C TYR A 634 -6.51 -7.59 -19.37
N ILE A 635 -7.05 -8.80 -19.28
CA ILE A 635 -7.23 -9.67 -20.45
C ILE A 635 -8.53 -9.26 -21.15
N ASN A 636 -8.44 -8.77 -22.38
CA ASN A 636 -9.60 -8.32 -23.16
C ASN A 636 -10.36 -9.53 -23.72
N SER A 637 -11.66 -9.58 -23.49
CA SER A 637 -12.56 -10.54 -24.14
C SER A 637 -13.32 -9.82 -25.26
N PRO A 638 -12.95 -10.00 -26.55
CA PRO A 638 -13.69 -9.42 -27.66
C PRO A 638 -15.11 -10.00 -27.75
N SER A 639 -15.96 -9.40 -28.61
CA SER A 639 -17.25 -9.99 -28.96
C SER A 639 -17.03 -11.26 -29.78
N MET A 640 -17.27 -12.42 -29.16
CA MET A 640 -17.03 -13.74 -29.74
C MET A 640 -18.34 -14.47 -30.02
N SER A 641 -18.36 -15.28 -31.09
CA SER A 641 -19.44 -16.22 -31.38
C SER A 641 -19.55 -17.31 -30.31
N LEU A 642 -20.71 -17.98 -30.27
CA LEU A 642 -20.94 -19.10 -29.33
C LEU A 642 -19.91 -20.23 -29.54
N HIS A 643 -19.52 -20.50 -30.79
CA HIS A 643 -18.54 -21.55 -31.11
C HIS A 643 -17.13 -21.18 -30.61
N GLU A 644 -16.70 -19.94 -30.82
CA GLU A 644 -15.41 -19.45 -30.30
C GLU A 644 -15.38 -19.47 -28.77
N ARG A 645 -16.45 -19.01 -28.10
CA ARG A 645 -16.57 -19.09 -26.63
C ARG A 645 -16.44 -20.53 -26.12
N SER A 646 -17.08 -21.48 -26.79
CA SER A 646 -17.00 -22.91 -26.45
C SER A 646 -15.59 -23.46 -26.64
N ASN A 647 -14.93 -23.16 -27.76
CA ASN A 647 -13.55 -23.59 -28.05
C ASN A 647 -12.54 -23.05 -27.02
N ILE A 648 -12.66 -21.76 -26.66
CA ILE A 648 -11.83 -21.09 -25.66
C ILE A 648 -12.05 -21.71 -24.27
N ALA A 649 -13.31 -21.92 -23.86
CA ALA A 649 -13.64 -22.53 -22.58
C ALA A 649 -13.16 -23.99 -22.49
N SER A 650 -13.30 -24.77 -23.58
CA SER A 650 -12.80 -26.14 -23.67
C SER A 650 -11.28 -26.18 -23.53
N SER A 651 -10.57 -25.25 -24.19
CA SER A 651 -9.11 -25.10 -24.08
C SER A 651 -8.64 -24.82 -22.66
N PHE A 652 -9.38 -24.02 -21.88
CA PHE A 652 -9.12 -23.84 -20.44
C PHE A 652 -9.38 -25.13 -19.64
N ALA A 653 -10.55 -25.76 -19.84
CA ALA A 653 -10.97 -26.91 -19.05
C ALA A 653 -10.05 -28.14 -19.24
N ILE A 654 -9.63 -28.41 -20.47
CA ILE A 654 -8.65 -29.46 -20.80
C ILE A 654 -7.29 -29.15 -20.16
N ALA A 655 -6.86 -27.89 -20.16
CA ALA A 655 -5.57 -27.50 -19.59
C ALA A 655 -5.53 -27.50 -18.06
N LEU A 656 -6.66 -27.17 -17.43
CA LEU A 656 -6.83 -27.27 -15.98
C LEU A 656 -6.79 -28.73 -15.52
N ASN A 657 -7.42 -29.64 -16.28
CA ASN A 657 -7.43 -31.08 -16.04
C ASN A 657 -7.85 -31.44 -14.60
N SER A 658 -9.00 -30.90 -14.15
CA SER A 658 -9.57 -31.27 -12.85
C SER A 658 -10.05 -32.71 -12.85
N HIS A 659 -9.76 -33.43 -11.77
CA HIS A 659 -10.21 -34.81 -11.57
C HIS A 659 -11.62 -34.90 -10.94
N GLN A 660 -12.17 -33.77 -10.47
CA GLN A 660 -13.43 -33.72 -9.73
C GLN A 660 -14.61 -33.26 -10.59
N HIS A 661 -14.39 -32.30 -11.49
CA HIS A 661 -15.47 -31.63 -12.22
C HIS A 661 -15.54 -32.09 -13.67
N LEU A 662 -16.75 -32.26 -14.19
CA LEU A 662 -16.97 -32.51 -15.62
C LEU A 662 -16.44 -31.33 -16.45
N ILE A 663 -15.80 -31.61 -17.58
CA ILE A 663 -15.22 -30.59 -18.49
C ILE A 663 -16.25 -29.48 -18.81
N GLN A 664 -17.50 -29.84 -19.11
CA GLN A 664 -18.57 -28.87 -19.40
C GLN A 664 -18.90 -27.94 -18.21
N ALA A 665 -18.80 -28.43 -16.98
CA ALA A 665 -19.03 -27.61 -15.78
C ALA A 665 -17.87 -26.62 -15.55
N ILE A 666 -16.64 -27.05 -15.81
CA ILE A 666 -15.45 -26.18 -15.79
C ILE A 666 -15.55 -25.11 -16.89
N MET A 667 -16.02 -25.47 -18.09
CA MET A 667 -16.28 -24.53 -19.18
C MET A 667 -17.27 -23.44 -18.78
N GLY A 668 -18.37 -23.82 -18.10
CA GLY A 668 -19.35 -22.87 -17.54
C GLY A 668 -18.70 -21.91 -16.54
N ALA A 669 -18.07 -22.46 -15.49
CA ALA A 669 -17.40 -21.67 -14.45
C ALA A 669 -16.33 -20.71 -15.02
N PHE A 670 -15.57 -21.14 -16.04
CA PHE A 670 -14.63 -20.29 -16.73
C PHE A 670 -15.33 -19.12 -17.44
N LEU A 671 -16.43 -19.37 -18.17
CA LEU A 671 -17.17 -18.31 -18.87
C LEU A 671 -17.80 -17.31 -17.89
N ASP A 672 -18.35 -17.79 -16.78
CA ASP A 672 -18.90 -16.94 -15.71
C ASP A 672 -17.80 -16.05 -15.10
N GLY A 673 -16.63 -16.63 -14.84
CA GLY A 673 -15.45 -15.90 -14.36
C GLY A 673 -14.95 -14.85 -15.36
N VAL A 674 -14.96 -15.17 -16.66
CA VAL A 674 -14.62 -14.19 -17.72
C VAL A 674 -15.61 -13.04 -17.71
N GLU A 675 -16.92 -13.30 -17.65
CA GLU A 675 -17.94 -12.26 -17.64
C GLU A 675 -17.80 -11.33 -16.42
N GLU A 676 -17.60 -11.88 -15.23
CA GLU A 676 -17.41 -11.11 -13.99
C GLU A 676 -16.09 -10.33 -13.98
N GLY A 677 -15.04 -10.88 -14.57
CA GLY A 677 -13.79 -10.16 -14.83
C GLY A 677 -13.99 -8.95 -15.76
N GLN A 678 -14.71 -9.11 -16.87
CA GLN A 678 -15.03 -7.99 -17.77
C GLN A 678 -15.92 -6.93 -17.11
N LYS A 679 -16.91 -7.33 -16.29
CA LYS A 679 -17.71 -6.39 -15.48
C LYS A 679 -16.83 -5.57 -14.54
N SER A 680 -15.86 -6.21 -13.87
CA SER A 680 -14.89 -5.54 -13.00
C SER A 680 -14.01 -4.53 -13.76
N ILE A 681 -13.44 -4.92 -14.91
CA ILE A 681 -12.69 -4.03 -15.80
C ILE A 681 -13.56 -2.83 -16.23
N ALA A 682 -14.77 -3.09 -16.68
CA ALA A 682 -15.71 -2.07 -17.13
C ALA A 682 -16.04 -1.07 -16.02
N TYR A 683 -16.32 -1.55 -14.80
CA TYR A 683 -16.57 -0.73 -13.62
C TYR A 683 -15.41 0.23 -13.34
N TYR A 684 -14.18 -0.30 -13.19
CA TYR A 684 -13.00 0.53 -12.90
C TYR A 684 -12.55 1.42 -14.07
N SER A 685 -12.97 1.12 -15.31
CA SER A 685 -12.69 1.97 -16.48
C SER A 685 -13.52 3.27 -16.50
N ARG A 686 -14.74 3.25 -15.94
CA ARG A 686 -15.69 4.37 -16.02
C ARG A 686 -15.25 5.58 -15.18
N GLY A 687 -14.72 5.35 -13.98
CA GLY A 687 -14.36 6.40 -13.02
C GLY A 687 -13.25 7.38 -13.46
N ARG A 688 -12.56 7.15 -14.59
CA ARG A 688 -11.47 8.02 -15.07
C ARG A 688 -11.87 9.05 -16.12
N ARG A 689 -13.11 9.05 -16.63
CA ARG A 689 -13.55 9.94 -17.73
C ARG A 689 -13.98 11.35 -17.28
N GLY A 690 -13.60 11.79 -16.08
CA GLY A 690 -13.92 13.13 -15.56
C GLY A 690 -13.13 14.28 -16.16
N ILE A 691 -12.12 14.01 -16.99
CA ILE A 691 -11.38 15.02 -17.76
C ILE A 691 -11.33 14.54 -19.21
N PRO A 692 -11.99 15.22 -20.16
CA PRO A 692 -11.81 14.91 -21.58
C PRO A 692 -10.36 15.21 -21.98
N GLN A 693 -9.71 14.27 -22.65
CA GLN A 693 -8.44 14.52 -23.33
C GLN A 693 -8.76 15.27 -24.63
N THR A 694 -8.76 16.60 -24.56
CA THR A 694 -8.77 17.54 -25.68
C THR A 694 -7.34 17.97 -26.00
#